data_AF-A0AAV1VUS2-F1
#
_entry.id   AF-A0AAV1VUS2-F1
#
_cell.length_a   1.000
_cell.length_b   1.000
_cell.length_c   1.000
_cell.angle_alpha   90.00
_cell.angle_beta   90.00
_cell.angle_gamma   90.00
#
_symmetry.space_group_name_H-M   'P 1'
#
loop_
_entity.id
_entity.type
_entity.pdbx_description
1 polymer ?
#
loop_
_entity_poly.entity_id
_entity_poly.type
_entity_poly.pdbx_seq_one_letter_code
_entity_poly.pdbx_strand_id
1 'polypeptide(L)'
;MQFSLSSLSSELTRSTNVNLFLLRPSIRVSRSNNNADIQVPNCDRRRSAGISCQLIQSPLQDSFDRKERVYAPLRKSGTVRTLLIDNYDSYTYNIYQELYVINGVPPVVIHNNDWTWEELSHYLYEENAFDNVIISPGPGSPACPDDIGICLQVLLKCWDIPVLGVCLGHQALGYAHGAQVVHAAEPIHGRLSEVEHNGSELFDDIPSGRNSGFKVVRYHSLVLDPESLPEELIPIAWSSPTSTLPYIGSNDSDNIFVDSLLAKLGNGSSNLSDSGKTKSSRMIMGIKHSSRPHYGVQFHPESIATCYGSQIFKNFKEITNDYWSSYDKQNHAHSYARRQVSSASRLFTEAPKSIGSEYNAVDQLNRVGSGDWPLVHNNAETFIKANANPAGTSYKSLKLKWKKFSGLASKVGGAKRIFSELFGHDAENTFWLDSSSTEKERARFSFMGGSGGPLWKQLIFRLSDHSDGGSKGGGYLSTEDSQGSKEKIYLEEGFLDFLNKELQSYHYDEKDYEGLPFEFHGGYVGYLGYDLKVECGVTSNRHKSKTPDASFFFADNLVAIDHNNDDVYLLALREGNSSITQWLDDVEEKLLRLNSTVPTEVDRQQSYPLSSSSSKSGFVAEKSKEQYIEDVKKCQNYIKDGESYELCLTTQIRKPIEELHSLGLYLHLRERNPAPFAAWLNFSNENLSICSSSPERFLQLDRNGVLEAKPIKGTVARGATIEEDEQLKLSLLFSEKNQAENLMIVDLLRNDLGRVSEPGSVHVPNIMDIESYSTVHTMVSTIRGKKRSDVSPVECVIAAFPGGSMTGAPKLRSMEILDSLENCSRGIYSGCIGYFSYNQTFDLNIVIRTVVIHEGEASVAAGGAIVSLSDPELEYEEMILKTKAPSKAVIHFD
;
A
#
# COMPACT_ATOMS: atom_id res chain seq x y z
N MET A 1 19.58 45.45 20.64
CA MET A 1 20.67 45.57 19.65
C MET A 1 20.32 44.59 18.52
N GLN A 2 19.65 45.02 17.44
CA GLN A 2 20.22 45.44 16.12
C GLN A 2 21.15 44.34 15.53
N PHE A 3 20.95 43.67 14.39
CA PHE A 3 20.43 43.96 13.01
C PHE A 3 19.89 42.63 12.36
N SER A 4 18.85 42.57 11.49
CA SER A 4 18.77 42.85 10.02
C SER A 4 19.70 41.94 9.15
N LEU A 5 19.40 41.39 7.96
CA LEU A 5 18.38 41.57 6.90
C LEU A 5 18.64 40.54 5.76
N SER A 6 17.60 40.29 4.90
CA SER A 6 17.62 40.08 3.42
C SER A 6 18.32 38.85 2.79
N SER A 7 17.63 37.90 2.12
CA SER A 7 16.97 37.87 0.77
C SER A 7 17.88 37.41 -0.39
N LEU A 8 17.46 36.43 -1.21
CA LEU A 8 17.31 36.52 -2.68
C LEU A 8 16.99 35.18 -3.36
N SER A 9 16.28 35.32 -4.48
CA SER A 9 15.52 34.35 -5.29
C SER A 9 16.12 34.15 -6.69
N SER A 10 15.51 33.22 -7.45
CA SER A 10 15.48 33.06 -8.93
C SER A 10 16.71 32.41 -9.59
N GLU A 11 16.67 31.73 -10.74
CA GLU A 11 15.73 31.08 -11.67
C GLU A 11 16.63 30.53 -12.81
N LEU A 12 16.18 29.53 -13.59
CA LEU A 12 16.07 29.53 -15.07
C LEU A 12 16.32 28.16 -15.74
N THR A 13 15.64 28.03 -16.88
CA THR A 13 15.19 26.89 -17.68
C THR A 13 15.92 26.74 -19.03
N ARG A 14 15.75 25.58 -19.71
CA ARG A 14 15.59 25.29 -21.18
C ARG A 14 16.19 23.92 -21.51
N SER A 15 15.50 22.87 -21.98
CA SER A 15 14.57 22.63 -23.12
C SER A 15 15.20 22.51 -24.52
N THR A 16 14.92 21.37 -25.18
CA THR A 16 14.58 21.10 -26.61
C THR A 16 15.26 19.81 -27.13
N ASN A 17 14.78 19.07 -28.15
CA ASN A 17 13.48 18.54 -28.63
C ASN A 17 13.80 17.65 -29.87
N VAL A 18 12.83 16.84 -30.34
CA VAL A 18 12.63 16.34 -31.76
C VAL A 18 13.05 14.90 -32.17
N ASN A 19 12.03 14.01 -32.25
CA ASN A 19 11.49 13.19 -33.39
C ASN A 19 12.40 12.24 -34.22
N LEU A 20 11.97 11.15 -34.89
CA LEU A 20 10.67 10.49 -35.20
C LEU A 20 10.94 9.12 -35.91
N PHE A 21 9.91 8.24 -35.92
CA PHE A 21 9.54 7.25 -36.98
C PHE A 21 10.39 5.96 -37.17
N LEU A 22 9.86 4.77 -37.51
CA LEU A 22 8.53 4.16 -37.71
C LEU A 22 8.73 2.65 -38.04
N LEU A 23 7.69 1.84 -37.83
CA LEU A 23 7.32 0.60 -38.56
C LEU A 23 7.95 -0.76 -38.17
N ARG A 24 7.26 -1.42 -37.23
CA ARG A 24 6.63 -2.77 -37.27
C ARG A 24 6.17 -3.24 -38.70
N PRO A 25 5.67 -4.49 -38.94
CA PRO A 25 5.53 -5.66 -38.04
C PRO A 25 5.65 -7.07 -38.71
N SER A 26 5.42 -8.13 -37.90
CA SER A 26 4.60 -9.35 -38.21
C SER A 26 5.12 -10.42 -39.22
N ILE A 27 4.71 -11.71 -39.23
CA ILE A 27 3.47 -12.40 -38.83
C ILE A 27 3.79 -13.93 -38.66
N ARG A 28 3.11 -14.56 -37.69
CA ARG A 28 2.56 -15.93 -37.50
C ARG A 28 2.77 -17.08 -38.51
N VAL A 29 2.61 -18.31 -38.00
CA VAL A 29 1.42 -19.21 -38.12
C VAL A 29 1.89 -20.63 -37.69
N SER A 30 1.51 -21.17 -36.51
CA SER A 30 0.28 -21.88 -36.10
C SER A 30 0.17 -23.37 -36.45
N ARG A 31 -0.38 -24.12 -35.47
CA ARG A 31 -1.27 -25.31 -35.58
C ARG A 31 -0.57 -26.64 -35.89
N SER A 32 -0.97 -27.78 -35.32
CA SER A 32 -2.26 -28.18 -34.72
C SER A 32 -2.16 -29.54 -34.02
N ASN A 33 -3.12 -29.78 -33.10
CA ASN A 33 -3.89 -31.03 -32.95
C ASN A 33 -3.13 -32.25 -32.39
N ASN A 34 -3.68 -33.09 -31.50
CA ASN A 34 -5.06 -33.49 -31.26
C ASN A 34 -5.10 -34.33 -29.96
N ASN A 35 -6.25 -34.27 -29.25
CA ASN A 35 -7.03 -35.37 -28.64
C ASN A 35 -6.33 -36.40 -27.72
N ALA A 36 -6.94 -36.92 -26.65
CA ALA A 36 -8.22 -36.72 -25.98
C ALA A 36 -8.17 -37.53 -24.67
N ASP A 37 -8.90 -37.05 -23.67
CA ASP A 37 -9.74 -37.74 -22.69
C ASP A 37 -9.34 -39.12 -22.11
N ILE A 38 -9.44 -39.27 -20.78
CA ILE A 38 -10.58 -39.91 -20.10
C ILE A 38 -10.26 -40.17 -18.61
N GLN A 39 -11.07 -39.53 -17.76
CA GLN A 39 -11.71 -39.95 -16.50
C GLN A 39 -10.94 -40.49 -15.27
N VAL A 40 -11.24 -39.78 -14.17
CA VAL A 40 -11.14 -40.09 -12.73
C VAL A 40 -12.16 -41.19 -12.33
N PRO A 41 -11.97 -41.91 -11.21
CA PRO A 41 -12.77 -41.54 -10.02
C PRO A 41 -12.10 -41.71 -8.63
N ASN A 42 -12.62 -40.91 -7.70
CA ASN A 42 -12.43 -40.85 -6.24
C ASN A 42 -12.44 -42.20 -5.48
N CYS A 43 -11.69 -42.29 -4.36
CA CYS A 43 -12.27 -42.28 -2.99
C CYS A 43 -11.20 -42.36 -1.87
N ASP A 44 -11.56 -41.77 -0.73
CA ASP A 44 -10.85 -41.59 0.54
C ASP A 44 -10.11 -42.79 1.15
N ARG A 45 -8.96 -42.51 1.81
CA ARG A 45 -8.75 -42.77 3.25
C ARG A 45 -7.34 -42.38 3.74
N ARG A 46 -7.32 -41.61 4.84
CA ARG A 46 -6.17 -41.31 5.69
C ARG A 46 -5.41 -42.57 6.11
N ARG A 47 -4.10 -42.59 5.88
CA ARG A 47 -3.10 -43.25 6.74
C ARG A 47 -1.79 -42.47 6.70
N SER A 48 -1.31 -42.16 7.90
CA SER A 48 0.04 -41.71 8.22
C SER A 48 1.09 -42.62 7.59
N ALA A 49 1.98 -42.07 6.78
CA ALA A 49 3.23 -42.70 6.38
C ALA A 49 4.28 -41.59 6.22
N GLY A 50 5.35 -41.67 7.02
CA GLY A 50 6.54 -40.85 6.81
C GLY A 50 7.13 -41.17 5.44
N ILE A 51 7.34 -40.15 4.63
CA ILE A 51 8.00 -40.27 3.34
C ILE A 51 9.42 -39.73 3.51
N SER A 52 10.33 -40.68 3.68
CA SER A 52 11.74 -40.51 3.35
C SER A 52 11.82 -40.04 1.89
N CYS A 53 12.34 -38.84 1.66
CA CYS A 53 12.69 -38.38 0.31
C CYS A 53 13.68 -39.40 -0.30
N GLN A 54 13.22 -40.13 -1.30
CA GLN A 54 14.09 -40.94 -2.12
C GLN A 54 14.96 -40.01 -2.96
N LEU A 55 16.24 -39.99 -2.59
CA LEU A 55 17.42 -39.82 -3.45
C LEU A 55 17.09 -39.40 -4.90
N ILE A 56 17.25 -38.09 -5.16
CA ILE A 56 17.55 -37.61 -6.52
C ILE A 56 18.83 -38.33 -6.94
N GLN A 57 18.71 -39.23 -7.90
CA GLN A 57 19.85 -39.88 -8.52
C GLN A 57 20.76 -38.83 -9.16
N SER A 58 22.06 -39.01 -8.94
CA SER A 58 23.19 -38.29 -9.51
C SER A 58 23.08 -38.06 -11.03
N PRO A 59 23.74 -37.01 -11.57
CA PRO A 59 23.34 -36.33 -12.80
C PRO A 59 23.61 -37.17 -14.04
N LEU A 60 22.57 -37.38 -14.84
CA LEU A 60 22.74 -37.61 -16.27
C LEU A 60 23.21 -36.29 -16.88
N GLN A 61 24.35 -36.40 -17.54
CA GLN A 61 25.09 -35.34 -18.20
C GLN A 61 24.31 -34.86 -19.42
N ASP A 62 23.27 -34.04 -19.19
CA ASP A 62 22.71 -33.24 -20.27
C ASP A 62 23.77 -32.21 -20.67
N SER A 63 24.22 -32.31 -21.91
CA SER A 63 25.04 -31.31 -22.55
C SER A 63 24.25 -30.01 -22.65
N PHE A 64 24.38 -29.15 -21.63
CA PHE A 64 23.70 -27.86 -21.61
C PHE A 64 24.34 -26.95 -22.66
N ASP A 65 23.67 -26.82 -23.80
CA ASP A 65 24.02 -25.87 -24.84
C ASP A 65 23.97 -24.44 -24.27
N ARG A 66 25.12 -23.78 -24.32
CA ARG A 66 25.32 -22.38 -23.96
C ARG A 66 24.40 -21.53 -24.86
N LYS A 67 23.26 -21.03 -24.36
CA LYS A 67 22.46 -20.05 -25.10
C LYS A 67 23.21 -18.71 -25.09
N GLU A 68 24.05 -18.50 -26.10
CA GLU A 68 24.77 -17.24 -26.28
C GLU A 68 23.80 -16.12 -26.70
N ARG A 69 23.89 -14.95 -26.05
CA ARG A 69 23.14 -13.75 -26.45
C ARG A 69 23.48 -13.39 -27.90
N VAL A 70 22.48 -13.39 -28.76
CA VAL A 70 22.63 -13.03 -30.18
C VAL A 70 22.72 -11.50 -30.27
N TYR A 71 23.91 -10.97 -30.57
CA TYR A 71 24.19 -9.55 -30.86
C TYR A 71 23.65 -8.51 -29.85
N ALA A 72 24.52 -8.02 -28.96
CA ALA A 72 24.21 -6.87 -28.10
C ALA A 72 24.19 -5.55 -28.91
N PRO A 73 23.11 -4.75 -28.86
CA PRO A 73 23.14 -3.38 -29.38
C PRO A 73 24.17 -2.53 -28.63
N LEU A 74 24.73 -1.52 -29.29
CA LEU A 74 25.61 -0.51 -28.68
C LEU A 74 24.94 0.08 -27.42
N ARG A 75 25.42 -0.33 -26.25
CA ARG A 75 24.97 0.16 -24.95
C ARG A 75 25.20 1.67 -24.84
N LYS A 76 24.19 2.43 -24.43
CA LYS A 76 24.45 3.78 -23.89
C LYS A 76 25.21 3.59 -22.58
N SER A 77 26.42 4.15 -22.52
CA SER A 77 27.29 4.06 -21.33
C SER A 77 26.54 4.57 -20.08
N GLY A 78 26.32 3.69 -19.09
CA GLY A 78 25.86 4.05 -17.75
C GLY A 78 24.37 3.78 -17.42
N THR A 79 23.54 3.33 -18.36
CA THR A 79 22.13 2.95 -18.08
C THR A 79 22.00 1.43 -17.96
N VAL A 80 21.31 0.95 -16.91
CA VAL A 80 21.07 -0.48 -16.64
C VAL A 80 19.57 -0.75 -16.65
N ARG A 81 19.11 -1.66 -17.52
CA ARG A 81 17.71 -2.09 -17.61
C ARG A 81 17.49 -3.29 -16.70
N THR A 82 16.66 -3.14 -15.69
CA THR A 82 16.44 -4.17 -14.68
C THR A 82 15.09 -4.85 -14.87
N LEU A 83 15.08 -6.18 -14.81
CA LEU A 83 13.87 -6.95 -14.52
C LEU A 83 13.74 -7.11 -13.00
N LEU A 84 12.67 -6.60 -12.41
CA LEU A 84 12.34 -6.76 -10.99
C LEU A 84 11.22 -7.79 -10.87
N ILE A 85 11.49 -8.91 -10.23
CA ILE A 85 10.49 -9.96 -9.98
C ILE A 85 9.90 -9.76 -8.58
N ASP A 86 8.62 -9.43 -8.54
CA ASP A 86 7.81 -9.24 -7.34
C ASP A 86 7.28 -10.58 -6.81
N ASN A 87 7.65 -10.98 -5.59
CA ASN A 87 7.08 -12.16 -4.94
C ASN A 87 5.89 -11.76 -4.05
N TYR A 88 5.04 -10.84 -4.53
CA TYR A 88 3.87 -10.30 -3.83
C TYR A 88 4.20 -9.63 -2.49
N ASP A 89 5.34 -8.91 -2.45
CA ASP A 89 5.77 -8.21 -1.25
C ASP A 89 5.18 -6.79 -1.16
N SER A 90 5.13 -6.26 0.07
CA SER A 90 4.74 -4.87 0.31
C SER A 90 5.89 -3.87 0.28
N TYR A 91 7.10 -4.26 -0.15
CA TYR A 91 8.24 -3.33 -0.29
C TYR A 91 8.84 -3.30 -1.70
N THR A 92 8.34 -4.09 -2.66
CA THR A 92 8.88 -4.16 -4.03
C THR A 92 8.93 -2.80 -4.75
N TYR A 93 7.91 -1.96 -4.59
CA TYR A 93 7.92 -0.63 -5.22
C TYR A 93 8.85 0.37 -4.51
N ASN A 94 9.32 0.10 -3.30
CA ASN A 94 10.44 0.85 -2.72
C ASN A 94 11.73 0.55 -3.48
N ILE A 95 11.96 -0.73 -3.83
CA ILE A 95 13.07 -1.14 -4.71
C ILE A 95 12.92 -0.50 -6.09
N TYR A 96 11.72 -0.54 -6.68
CA TYR A 96 11.43 0.10 -7.97
C TYR A 96 11.86 1.58 -7.99
N GLN A 97 11.46 2.32 -6.96
CA GLN A 97 11.72 3.76 -6.85
C GLN A 97 13.23 4.05 -6.75
N GLU A 98 13.95 3.31 -5.91
CA GLU A 98 15.42 3.44 -5.80
C GLU A 98 16.13 3.09 -7.12
N LEU A 99 15.74 1.98 -7.75
CA LEU A 99 16.33 1.56 -9.03
C LEU A 99 16.06 2.56 -10.14
N TYR A 100 14.87 3.14 -10.22
CA TYR A 100 14.58 4.19 -11.21
C TYR A 100 15.56 5.35 -11.02
N VAL A 101 15.68 5.87 -9.79
CA VAL A 101 16.55 7.01 -9.49
C VAL A 101 18.01 6.70 -9.82
N ILE A 102 18.48 5.49 -9.50
CA ILE A 102 19.88 5.07 -9.69
C ILE A 102 20.20 4.75 -11.16
N ASN A 103 19.30 4.06 -11.86
CA ASN A 103 19.52 3.60 -13.24
C ASN A 103 19.13 4.66 -14.29
N GLY A 104 18.28 5.61 -13.93
CA GLY A 104 17.72 6.63 -14.83
C GLY A 104 16.65 6.09 -15.78
N VAL A 105 16.28 4.81 -15.65
CA VAL A 105 15.21 4.14 -16.40
C VAL A 105 14.39 3.29 -15.45
N PRO A 106 13.05 3.21 -15.63
CA PRO A 106 12.21 2.36 -14.80
C PRO A 106 12.58 0.88 -14.96
N PRO A 107 12.68 0.10 -13.87
CA PRO A 107 12.71 -1.34 -13.99
C PRO A 107 11.35 -1.84 -14.50
N VAL A 108 11.36 -2.98 -15.20
CA VAL A 108 10.12 -3.70 -15.53
C VAL A 108 9.79 -4.62 -14.37
N VAL A 109 8.58 -4.51 -13.84
CA VAL A 109 8.10 -5.34 -12.73
C VAL A 109 7.19 -6.43 -13.28
N ILE A 110 7.41 -7.67 -12.85
CA ILE A 110 6.51 -8.81 -13.07
C ILE A 110 6.30 -9.53 -11.73
N HIS A 111 5.15 -10.13 -11.50
CA HIS A 111 5.02 -11.10 -10.43
C HIS A 111 5.75 -12.40 -10.77
N ASN A 112 6.12 -13.16 -9.76
CA ASN A 112 6.85 -14.42 -9.88
C ASN A 112 6.12 -15.53 -10.68
N ASN A 113 4.86 -15.32 -11.03
CA ASN A 113 3.99 -16.21 -11.80
C ASN A 113 3.39 -15.56 -13.07
N ASP A 114 3.75 -14.31 -13.40
CA ASP A 114 3.21 -13.61 -14.57
C ASP A 114 3.71 -14.23 -15.89
N TRP A 115 4.95 -14.70 -15.92
CA TRP A 115 5.62 -15.23 -17.12
C TRP A 115 6.03 -16.69 -16.95
N THR A 116 5.99 -17.42 -18.05
CA THR A 116 6.63 -18.73 -18.20
C THR A 116 8.15 -18.59 -18.36
N TRP A 117 8.88 -19.70 -18.17
CA TRP A 117 10.32 -19.74 -18.42
C TRP A 117 10.67 -19.35 -19.86
N GLU A 118 9.86 -19.81 -20.82
CA GLU A 118 10.06 -19.59 -22.24
C GLU A 118 9.97 -18.10 -22.57
N GLU A 119 8.97 -17.40 -22.04
CA GLU A 119 8.79 -15.96 -22.20
C GLU A 119 9.94 -15.18 -21.57
N LEU A 120 10.29 -15.50 -20.32
CA LEU A 120 11.41 -14.85 -19.63
C LEU A 120 12.75 -15.09 -20.36
N SER A 121 13.00 -16.32 -20.81
CA SER A 121 14.21 -16.66 -21.58
C SER A 121 14.27 -15.91 -22.90
N HIS A 122 13.14 -15.73 -23.59
CA HIS A 122 13.07 -14.97 -24.83
C HIS A 122 13.47 -13.50 -24.57
N TYR A 123 12.90 -12.85 -23.56
CA TYR A 123 13.26 -11.46 -23.23
C TYR A 123 14.71 -11.30 -22.75
N LEU A 124 15.24 -12.26 -21.98
CA LEU A 124 16.60 -12.17 -21.45
C LEU A 124 17.69 -12.46 -22.48
N TYR A 125 17.48 -13.39 -23.40
CA TYR A 125 18.55 -13.90 -24.28
C TYR A 125 18.36 -13.58 -25.77
N GLU A 126 17.12 -13.51 -26.24
CA GLU A 126 16.82 -13.24 -27.65
C GLU A 126 16.63 -11.74 -27.89
N GLU A 127 15.81 -11.09 -27.06
CA GLU A 127 15.55 -9.64 -27.16
C GLU A 127 16.60 -8.79 -26.42
N ASN A 128 17.41 -9.41 -25.56
CA ASN A 128 18.37 -8.70 -24.69
C ASN A 128 17.72 -7.51 -23.97
N ALA A 129 16.48 -7.69 -23.47
CA ALA A 129 15.66 -6.62 -22.92
C ALA A 129 16.21 -6.08 -21.59
N PHE A 130 16.90 -6.93 -20.83
CA PHE A 130 17.38 -6.65 -19.49
C PHE A 130 18.89 -6.88 -19.35
N ASP A 131 19.53 -6.10 -18.51
CA ASP A 131 20.96 -6.17 -18.21
C ASP A 131 21.23 -6.90 -16.89
N ASN A 132 20.26 -6.91 -15.97
CA ASN A 132 20.27 -7.68 -14.73
C ASN A 132 18.85 -8.04 -14.27
N VAL A 133 18.77 -8.93 -13.28
CA VAL A 133 17.52 -9.32 -12.61
C VAL A 133 17.63 -9.03 -11.11
N ILE A 134 16.57 -8.52 -10.51
CA ILE A 134 16.44 -8.39 -9.06
C ILE A 134 15.23 -9.19 -8.61
N ILE A 135 15.43 -10.06 -7.61
CA ILE A 135 14.37 -10.85 -6.99
C ILE A 135 14.05 -10.17 -5.66
N SER A 136 12.83 -9.66 -5.56
CA SER A 136 12.31 -8.96 -4.39
C SER A 136 12.21 -9.87 -3.14
N PRO A 137 11.96 -9.30 -1.95
CA PRO A 137 11.43 -10.04 -0.82
C PRO A 137 10.07 -10.68 -1.13
N GLY A 138 9.50 -11.38 -0.15
CA GLY A 138 8.16 -11.95 -0.24
C GLY A 138 7.80 -12.72 1.01
N PRO A 139 6.51 -13.06 1.20
CA PRO A 139 6.08 -13.96 2.24
C PRO A 139 6.45 -15.41 1.91
N GLY A 140 6.39 -16.27 2.92
CA GLY A 140 6.52 -17.72 2.78
C GLY A 140 7.96 -18.18 2.69
N SER A 141 8.20 -19.24 1.90
CA SER A 141 9.48 -19.95 1.85
C SER A 141 9.87 -20.35 0.44
N PRO A 142 11.16 -20.30 0.06
CA PRO A 142 11.60 -20.79 -1.25
C PRO A 142 11.43 -22.30 -1.43
N ALA A 143 11.15 -23.04 -0.35
CA ALA A 143 10.78 -24.46 -0.42
C ALA A 143 9.33 -24.68 -0.89
N CYS A 144 8.50 -23.64 -0.90
CA CYS A 144 7.15 -23.64 -1.44
C CYS A 144 7.19 -23.11 -2.89
N PRO A 145 6.84 -23.92 -3.91
CA PRO A 145 6.87 -23.48 -5.30
C PRO A 145 5.97 -22.27 -5.60
N ASP A 146 4.83 -22.15 -4.91
CA ASP A 146 3.88 -21.07 -5.12
C ASP A 146 4.40 -19.71 -4.61
N ASP A 147 5.23 -19.72 -3.56
CA ASP A 147 5.79 -18.50 -2.96
C ASP A 147 6.93 -17.90 -3.81
N ILE A 148 7.65 -18.74 -4.57
CA ILE A 148 8.88 -18.35 -5.26
C ILE A 148 8.75 -18.35 -6.79
N GLY A 149 7.80 -19.10 -7.34
CA GLY A 149 7.49 -19.13 -8.77
C GLY A 149 8.71 -19.34 -9.68
N ILE A 150 8.84 -18.51 -10.70
CA ILE A 150 9.91 -18.57 -11.71
C ILE A 150 11.32 -18.28 -11.15
N CYS A 151 11.43 -17.68 -9.96
CA CYS A 151 12.71 -17.22 -9.39
C CYS A 151 13.73 -18.35 -9.23
N LEU A 152 13.32 -19.57 -8.86
CA LEU A 152 14.23 -20.72 -8.78
C LEU A 152 14.85 -21.08 -10.14
N GLN A 153 14.07 -20.97 -11.20
CA GLN A 153 14.56 -21.23 -12.55
C GLN A 153 15.53 -20.15 -13.01
N VAL A 154 15.27 -18.88 -12.67
CA VAL A 154 16.20 -17.77 -12.91
C VAL A 154 17.55 -18.06 -12.25
N LEU A 155 17.55 -18.42 -10.96
CA LEU A 155 18.78 -18.68 -10.21
C LEU A 155 19.56 -19.89 -10.76
N LEU A 156 18.86 -20.95 -11.16
CA LEU A 156 19.46 -22.17 -11.69
C LEU A 156 19.96 -22.03 -13.13
N LYS A 157 19.17 -21.40 -14.01
CA LYS A 157 19.38 -21.39 -15.46
C LYS A 157 20.04 -20.11 -15.98
N CYS A 158 19.87 -18.95 -15.33
CA CYS A 158 20.48 -17.68 -15.75
C CYS A 158 21.89 -17.49 -15.17
N TRP A 159 22.82 -18.38 -15.51
CA TRP A 159 24.18 -18.39 -14.94
C TRP A 159 25.06 -17.21 -15.39
N ASP A 160 24.71 -16.54 -16.48
CA ASP A 160 25.48 -15.48 -17.17
C ASP A 160 24.79 -14.10 -17.12
N ILE A 161 23.79 -13.93 -16.26
CA ILE A 161 23.10 -12.65 -16.06
C ILE A 161 23.29 -12.24 -14.59
N PRO A 162 23.69 -10.99 -14.30
CA PRO A 162 23.76 -10.50 -12.93
C PRO A 162 22.40 -10.60 -12.22
N VAL A 163 22.38 -11.19 -11.02
CA VAL A 163 21.17 -11.36 -10.19
C VAL A 163 21.43 -10.87 -8.77
N LEU A 164 20.50 -10.08 -8.22
CA LEU A 164 20.48 -9.72 -6.80
C LEU A 164 19.18 -10.22 -6.15
N GLY A 165 19.29 -11.06 -5.13
CA GLY A 165 18.18 -11.49 -4.29
C GLY A 165 18.09 -10.71 -2.98
N VAL A 166 16.92 -10.19 -2.65
CA VAL A 166 16.66 -9.48 -1.37
C VAL A 166 15.75 -10.33 -0.51
N CYS A 167 16.13 -10.57 0.75
CA CYS A 167 15.36 -11.36 1.73
C CYS A 167 14.94 -12.74 1.18
N LEU A 168 13.67 -12.95 0.77
CA LEU A 168 13.23 -14.18 0.11
C LEU A 168 14.09 -14.52 -1.12
N GLY A 169 14.48 -13.54 -1.93
CA GLY A 169 15.40 -13.75 -3.05
C GLY A 169 16.79 -14.23 -2.63
N HIS A 170 17.30 -13.78 -1.47
CA HIS A 170 18.54 -14.29 -0.88
C HIS A 170 18.39 -15.74 -0.41
N GLN A 171 17.27 -16.05 0.26
CA GLN A 171 16.96 -17.41 0.71
C GLN A 171 16.83 -18.36 -0.48
N ALA A 172 16.18 -17.91 -1.56
CA ALA A 172 16.02 -18.67 -2.79
C ALA A 172 17.37 -18.95 -3.47
N LEU A 173 18.30 -18.00 -3.48
CA LEU A 173 19.67 -18.23 -3.98
C LEU A 173 20.38 -19.32 -3.18
N GLY A 174 20.27 -19.29 -1.85
CA GLY A 174 20.77 -20.38 -1.01
C GLY A 174 20.13 -21.73 -1.33
N TYR A 175 18.80 -21.76 -1.33
CA TYR A 175 18.00 -22.97 -1.55
C TYR A 175 18.23 -23.60 -2.92
N ALA A 176 18.30 -22.80 -3.98
CA ALA A 176 18.54 -23.27 -5.35
C ALA A 176 19.86 -24.04 -5.49
N HIS A 177 20.85 -23.74 -4.64
CA HIS A 177 22.17 -24.38 -4.62
C HIS A 177 22.32 -25.42 -3.50
N GLY A 178 21.22 -25.78 -2.81
CA GLY A 178 21.19 -26.87 -1.84
C GLY A 178 21.42 -26.46 -0.38
N ALA A 179 21.51 -25.16 -0.07
CA ALA A 179 21.49 -24.71 1.31
C ALA A 179 20.10 -24.92 1.94
N GLN A 180 20.07 -25.25 3.24
CA GLN A 180 18.84 -25.37 4.00
C GLN A 180 18.36 -23.99 4.47
N VAL A 181 17.05 -23.77 4.37
CA VAL A 181 16.36 -22.62 4.95
C VAL A 181 15.70 -23.09 6.25
N VAL A 182 16.03 -22.44 7.35
CA VAL A 182 15.57 -22.77 8.71
C VAL A 182 14.97 -21.56 9.39
N HIS A 183 14.17 -21.78 10.43
CA HIS A 183 13.72 -20.68 11.28
C HIS A 183 14.90 -19.99 11.95
N ALA A 184 14.88 -18.66 11.94
CA ALA A 184 15.75 -17.85 12.77
C ALA A 184 15.49 -18.16 14.25
N ALA A 185 16.50 -17.93 15.09
CA ALA A 185 16.37 -18.06 16.54
C ALA A 185 15.22 -17.21 17.10
N GLU A 186 15.00 -16.04 16.50
CA GLU A 186 13.89 -15.13 16.77
C GLU A 186 13.47 -14.44 15.46
N PRO A 187 12.16 -14.26 15.21
CA PRO A 187 11.67 -13.42 14.11
C PRO A 187 12.03 -11.94 14.30
N ILE A 188 12.76 -11.36 13.35
CA ILE A 188 13.19 -9.94 13.42
C ILE A 188 12.51 -9.18 12.28
N HIS A 189 11.41 -8.50 12.63
CA HIS A 189 10.59 -7.68 11.73
C HIS A 189 10.56 -6.23 12.19
N GLY A 190 10.88 -5.30 11.29
CA GLY A 190 10.88 -3.88 11.59
C GLY A 190 11.85 -3.54 12.71
N ARG A 191 13.04 -4.14 12.71
CA ARG A 191 14.08 -3.85 13.71
C ARG A 191 15.43 -3.67 13.04
N LEU A 192 16.25 -2.78 13.63
CA LEU A 192 17.60 -2.51 13.15
C LEU A 192 18.60 -3.53 13.68
N SER A 193 19.50 -3.97 12.81
CA SER A 193 20.70 -4.74 13.18
C SER A 193 21.94 -4.14 12.53
N GLU A 194 23.09 -4.37 13.15
CA GLU A 194 24.39 -4.04 12.57
C GLU A 194 24.90 -5.17 11.68
N VAL A 195 25.50 -4.81 10.54
CA VAL A 195 26.06 -5.78 9.59
C VAL A 195 27.57 -5.61 9.50
N GLU A 196 28.28 -6.73 9.66
CA GLU A 196 29.70 -6.86 9.32
C GLU A 196 29.82 -7.49 7.93
N HIS A 197 30.72 -7.02 7.07
CA HIS A 197 30.99 -7.59 5.74
C HIS A 197 32.49 -7.73 5.45
N ASN A 198 32.83 -8.53 4.45
CA ASN A 198 34.23 -8.83 4.08
C ASN A 198 34.82 -7.89 3.01
N GLY A 199 34.11 -6.80 2.66
CA GLY A 199 34.53 -5.87 1.60
C GLY A 199 34.36 -6.40 0.18
N SER A 200 33.45 -7.36 -0.05
CA SER A 200 33.00 -7.73 -1.40
C SER A 200 32.48 -6.51 -2.17
N GLU A 201 32.60 -6.52 -3.49
CA GLU A 201 32.14 -5.48 -4.43
C GLU A 201 30.71 -4.96 -4.18
N LEU A 202 29.81 -5.81 -3.67
CA LEU A 202 28.44 -5.39 -3.32
C LEU A 202 28.41 -4.36 -2.18
N PHE A 203 29.44 -4.36 -1.32
CA PHE A 203 29.60 -3.51 -0.14
C PHE A 203 30.73 -2.49 -0.31
N ASP A 204 31.13 -2.17 -1.54
CA ASP A 204 32.07 -1.08 -1.80
C ASP A 204 31.54 0.24 -1.23
N ASP A 205 32.43 1.04 -0.64
CA ASP A 205 32.13 2.30 0.06
C ASP A 205 31.10 2.19 1.20
N ILE A 206 30.91 0.99 1.77
CA ILE A 206 30.11 0.75 2.97
C ILE A 206 31.06 0.39 4.14
N PRO A 207 30.89 0.98 5.34
CA PRO A 207 31.74 0.68 6.47
C PRO A 207 31.42 -0.70 7.06
N SER A 208 32.46 -1.42 7.49
CA SER A 208 32.36 -2.75 8.11
C SER A 208 32.94 -2.76 9.53
N GLY A 209 32.39 -3.63 10.37
CA GLY A 209 32.85 -3.86 11.74
C GLY A 209 31.80 -3.48 12.77
N ARG A 210 32.09 -3.80 14.03
CA ARG A 210 31.21 -3.45 15.17
C ARG A 210 31.17 -1.95 15.37
N ASN A 211 29.99 -1.39 15.56
CA ASN A 211 29.78 0.05 15.70
C ASN A 211 30.27 0.86 14.48
N SER A 212 30.32 0.23 13.30
CA SER A 212 30.70 0.89 12.04
C SER A 212 29.66 1.90 11.55
N GLY A 213 28.44 1.81 12.08
CA GLY A 213 27.30 2.60 11.64
C GLY A 213 26.52 1.99 10.48
N PHE A 214 26.92 0.82 9.94
CA PHE A 214 26.12 0.11 8.93
C PHE A 214 24.95 -0.65 9.58
N LYS A 215 23.85 0.08 9.78
CA LYS A 215 22.57 -0.38 10.33
C LYS A 215 21.58 -0.70 9.22
N VAL A 216 20.98 -1.88 9.28
CA VAL A 216 19.99 -2.33 8.29
C VAL A 216 18.71 -2.78 8.98
N VAL A 217 17.59 -2.66 8.28
CA VAL A 217 16.29 -3.16 8.73
C VAL A 217 16.10 -4.59 8.27
N ARG A 218 15.57 -5.42 9.17
CA ARG A 218 15.28 -6.84 8.93
C ARG A 218 13.76 -7.06 8.95
N TYR A 219 13.28 -7.88 8.01
CA TYR A 219 11.92 -8.43 7.97
C TYR A 219 11.95 -9.93 7.66
N HIS A 220 12.68 -10.71 8.46
CA HIS A 220 12.76 -12.15 8.21
C HIS A 220 12.62 -13.01 9.47
N SER A 221 11.86 -14.10 9.30
CA SER A 221 11.74 -15.21 10.25
C SER A 221 12.53 -16.44 9.84
N LEU A 222 12.93 -16.51 8.56
CA LEU A 222 13.70 -17.60 7.97
C LEU A 222 15.10 -17.11 7.60
N VAL A 223 16.07 -18.02 7.65
CA VAL A 223 17.49 -17.76 7.33
C VAL A 223 18.13 -18.99 6.69
N LEU A 224 19.25 -18.79 6.01
CA LEU A 224 20.10 -19.89 5.57
C LEU A 224 20.87 -20.48 6.75
N ASP A 225 20.85 -21.80 6.88
CA ASP A 225 21.66 -22.52 7.85
C ASP A 225 23.14 -22.50 7.41
N PRO A 226 24.05 -21.87 8.17
CA PRO A 226 25.47 -21.79 7.83
C PRO A 226 26.15 -23.16 7.66
N GLU A 227 25.69 -24.20 8.37
CA GLU A 227 26.28 -25.54 8.29
C GLU A 227 25.91 -26.28 6.99
N SER A 228 24.82 -25.87 6.36
CA SER A 228 24.32 -26.44 5.10
C SER A 228 24.83 -25.74 3.84
N LEU A 229 25.57 -24.64 3.99
CA LEU A 229 25.93 -23.79 2.86
C LEU A 229 26.93 -24.50 1.93
N PRO A 230 26.62 -24.65 0.63
CA PRO A 230 27.51 -25.29 -0.33
C PRO A 230 28.76 -24.44 -0.60
N GLU A 231 29.88 -25.07 -0.98
CA GLU A 231 31.17 -24.38 -1.19
C GLU A 231 31.11 -23.29 -2.27
N GLU A 232 30.19 -23.41 -3.23
CA GLU A 232 30.00 -22.44 -4.30
C GLU A 232 29.32 -21.14 -3.85
N LEU A 233 28.67 -21.12 -2.68
CA LEU A 233 28.09 -19.93 -2.08
C LEU A 233 29.01 -19.39 -0.99
N ILE A 234 29.56 -18.21 -1.24
CA ILE A 234 30.52 -17.55 -0.36
C ILE A 234 29.76 -16.55 0.53
N PRO A 235 29.75 -16.70 1.87
CA PRO A 235 29.25 -15.68 2.77
C PRO A 235 30.08 -14.40 2.67
N ILE A 236 29.42 -13.27 2.50
CA ILE A 236 30.05 -11.95 2.34
C ILE A 236 29.62 -10.95 3.42
N ALA A 237 28.56 -11.22 4.17
CA ALA A 237 28.11 -10.40 5.29
C ALA A 237 27.46 -11.21 6.41
N TRP A 238 27.48 -10.67 7.63
CA TRP A 238 27.00 -11.31 8.85
C TRP A 238 26.39 -10.31 9.84
N SER A 239 25.50 -10.80 10.71
CA SER A 239 24.96 -10.07 11.85
C SER A 239 24.92 -10.97 13.09
N SER A 240 24.78 -10.34 14.27
CA SER A 240 24.34 -11.06 15.45
C SER A 240 22.92 -11.63 15.24
N PRO A 241 22.64 -12.88 15.64
CA PRO A 241 21.32 -13.49 15.46
C PRO A 241 20.19 -12.74 16.18
N THR A 242 20.47 -12.21 17.37
CA THR A 242 19.48 -11.63 18.30
C THR A 242 19.73 -10.17 18.66
N SER A 243 20.85 -9.57 18.27
CA SER A 243 21.11 -8.16 18.61
C SER A 243 20.28 -7.24 17.74
N THR A 244 19.41 -6.45 18.37
CA THR A 244 18.71 -5.32 17.75
C THR A 244 19.27 -3.99 18.26
N LEU A 245 19.03 -2.93 17.52
CA LEU A 245 19.46 -1.57 17.85
C LEU A 245 18.23 -0.67 18.00
N PRO A 246 18.27 0.32 18.92
CA PRO A 246 17.22 1.32 19.00
C PRO A 246 17.21 2.18 17.72
N TYR A 247 16.01 2.58 17.29
CA TYR A 247 15.82 3.51 16.18
C TYR A 247 16.39 4.89 16.47
N ILE A 248 16.16 5.36 17.70
CA ILE A 248 16.63 6.63 18.21
C ILE A 248 17.91 6.35 19.01
N GLY A 249 19.06 6.68 18.42
CA GLY A 249 20.38 6.47 19.01
C GLY A 249 21.11 7.80 19.28
N SER A 250 21.80 7.83 20.42
CA SER A 250 22.64 8.87 21.02
C SER A 250 23.77 9.42 20.13
N ASN A 251 23.43 10.02 18.98
CA ASN A 251 24.40 10.70 18.11
C ASN A 251 24.39 12.23 18.26
N ASP A 252 23.47 12.80 19.05
CA ASP A 252 23.57 14.18 19.50
C ASP A 252 24.21 14.23 20.88
N SER A 253 25.47 14.65 20.93
CA SER A 253 26.24 14.93 22.13
C SER A 253 25.67 16.04 23.05
N ASP A 254 24.46 16.53 22.80
CA ASP A 254 23.81 17.61 23.57
C ASP A 254 22.69 17.15 24.53
N ASN A 255 22.32 15.87 24.56
CA ASN A 255 21.20 15.39 25.38
C ASN A 255 21.61 14.57 26.62
N ILE A 256 22.34 15.21 27.53
CA ILE A 256 22.73 14.69 28.87
C ILE A 256 21.51 14.17 29.68
N PHE A 257 20.30 14.65 29.37
CA PHE A 257 19.07 14.24 30.05
C PHE A 257 18.58 12.83 29.64
N VAL A 258 18.84 12.38 28.41
CA VAL A 258 18.34 11.10 27.87
C VAL A 258 19.14 9.93 28.46
N ASP A 259 20.45 10.07 28.61
CA ASP A 259 21.31 9.05 29.24
C ASP A 259 20.95 8.84 30.72
N SER A 260 20.62 9.92 31.45
CA SER A 260 20.18 9.82 32.85
C SER A 260 18.81 9.14 32.99
N LEU A 261 17.96 9.16 31.96
CA LEU A 261 16.63 8.56 31.99
C LEU A 261 16.66 7.10 31.55
N LEU A 262 17.48 6.75 30.56
CA LEU A 262 17.78 5.37 30.17
C LEU A 262 18.37 4.58 31.36
N ALA A 263 19.24 5.21 32.15
CA ALA A 263 19.79 4.63 33.38
C ALA A 263 18.74 4.42 34.50
N LYS A 264 17.60 5.13 34.47
CA LYS A 264 16.50 5.00 35.46
C LYS A 264 15.40 4.05 35.00
N LEU A 265 15.15 3.94 33.70
CA LEU A 265 14.18 3.01 33.11
C LEU A 265 14.77 1.59 32.92
N GLY A 266 16.09 1.47 32.79
CA GLY A 266 16.81 0.21 32.71
C GLY A 266 17.04 -0.46 34.08
N ASN A 267 15.99 -0.95 34.73
CA ASN A 267 16.13 -1.96 35.78
C ASN A 267 15.59 -3.31 35.29
N GLY A 268 16.25 -3.79 34.24
CA GLY A 268 16.12 -5.13 33.66
C GLY A 268 17.49 -5.57 33.16
N SER A 269 18.48 -5.59 34.06
CA SER A 269 19.84 -6.02 33.76
C SER A 269 19.86 -7.54 33.51
N SER A 270 20.09 -7.96 32.27
CA SER A 270 20.68 -9.26 31.98
C SER A 270 22.21 -9.12 31.95
N ASN A 271 22.82 -9.19 33.13
CA ASN A 271 24.25 -9.46 33.24
C ASN A 271 24.50 -10.91 32.81
N LEU A 272 25.25 -11.10 31.73
CA LEU A 272 25.89 -12.37 31.41
C LEU A 272 27.35 -12.13 31.06
N SER A 273 28.18 -12.21 32.10
CA SER A 273 29.57 -12.63 31.95
C SER A 273 29.56 -14.11 31.56
N ASP A 274 29.90 -14.43 30.31
CA ASP A 274 30.28 -15.80 29.97
C ASP A 274 31.67 -15.82 29.33
N SER A 275 32.62 -16.28 30.13
CA SER A 275 33.97 -16.62 29.73
C SER A 275 34.02 -18.11 29.45
N GLY A 276 34.01 -18.51 28.17
CA GLY A 276 34.51 -19.82 27.76
C GLY A 276 33.67 -20.60 26.76
N LYS A 277 34.17 -20.64 25.52
CA LYS A 277 33.92 -21.67 24.49
C LYS A 277 32.48 -21.92 24.05
N THR A 278 32.03 -21.14 23.07
CA THR A 278 31.25 -21.65 21.92
C THR A 278 31.70 -20.87 20.68
N LYS A 279 31.90 -21.56 19.54
CA LYS A 279 32.11 -20.88 18.25
C LYS A 279 30.87 -20.00 18.01
N SER A 280 31.07 -18.69 18.03
CA SER A 280 30.05 -17.66 17.82
C SER A 280 29.28 -17.92 16.52
N SER A 281 28.02 -18.34 16.65
CA SER A 281 27.08 -18.53 15.54
C SER A 281 26.70 -17.15 14.99
N ARG A 282 27.37 -16.73 13.92
CA ARG A 282 27.05 -15.50 13.18
C ARG A 282 25.99 -15.84 12.15
N MET A 283 24.92 -15.04 12.07
CA MET A 283 23.90 -15.20 11.06
C MET A 283 24.40 -14.65 9.72
N ILE A 284 24.20 -15.38 8.63
CA ILE A 284 24.57 -14.93 7.29
C ILE A 284 23.61 -13.83 6.85
N MET A 285 24.16 -12.68 6.47
CA MET A 285 23.42 -11.51 5.98
C MET A 285 23.66 -11.21 4.51
N GLY A 286 24.65 -11.86 3.89
CA GLY A 286 24.92 -11.73 2.48
C GLY A 286 25.71 -12.91 1.93
N ILE A 287 25.41 -13.30 0.68
CA ILE A 287 26.11 -14.35 -0.05
C ILE A 287 26.42 -13.89 -1.48
N LYS A 288 27.48 -14.46 -2.06
CA LYS A 288 27.84 -14.36 -3.48
C LYS A 288 28.10 -15.75 -4.03
N HIS A 289 27.66 -16.03 -5.25
CA HIS A 289 28.06 -17.25 -5.96
C HIS A 289 29.49 -17.13 -6.50
N SER A 290 30.30 -18.17 -6.31
CA SER A 290 31.73 -18.18 -6.66
C SER A 290 32.02 -17.99 -8.16
N SER A 291 31.17 -18.54 -9.04
CA SER A 291 31.35 -18.51 -10.50
C SER A 291 30.24 -17.79 -11.29
N ARG A 292 29.18 -17.30 -10.63
CA ARG A 292 28.04 -16.63 -11.27
C ARG A 292 27.95 -15.21 -10.71
N PRO A 293 27.50 -14.21 -11.49
CA PRO A 293 27.31 -12.84 -10.99
C PRO A 293 26.04 -12.73 -10.12
N HIS A 294 25.85 -13.66 -9.18
CA HIS A 294 24.67 -13.78 -8.33
C HIS A 294 25.01 -13.40 -6.90
N TYR A 295 24.19 -12.53 -6.33
CA TYR A 295 24.35 -11.96 -5.00
C TYR A 295 23.03 -12.05 -4.26
N GLY A 296 23.08 -12.09 -2.94
CA GLY A 296 21.87 -11.89 -2.15
C GLY A 296 22.15 -11.29 -0.79
N VAL A 297 21.18 -10.54 -0.26
CA VAL A 297 21.22 -9.92 1.08
C VAL A 297 20.01 -10.31 1.92
N GLN A 298 20.22 -10.62 3.20
CA GLN A 298 19.17 -11.00 4.17
C GLN A 298 18.72 -9.79 5.02
N PHE A 299 18.52 -8.66 4.38
CA PHE A 299 17.95 -7.43 4.96
C PHE A 299 17.29 -6.65 3.83
N HIS A 300 16.69 -5.50 4.14
CA HIS A 300 15.94 -4.69 3.17
C HIS A 300 16.66 -3.38 2.88
N PRO A 301 17.51 -3.31 1.82
CA PRO A 301 18.18 -2.08 1.41
C PRO A 301 17.21 -0.93 1.12
N GLU A 302 15.98 -1.24 0.72
CA GLU A 302 14.95 -0.27 0.35
C GLU A 302 14.20 0.35 1.53
N SER A 303 14.31 -0.23 2.73
CA SER A 303 13.64 0.28 3.93
C SER A 303 14.17 1.67 4.29
N ILE A 304 13.28 2.58 4.70
CA ILE A 304 13.63 3.98 4.99
C ILE A 304 14.66 4.13 6.12
N ALA A 305 14.73 3.15 7.03
CA ALA A 305 15.67 3.17 8.15
C ALA A 305 16.97 2.38 7.88
N THR A 306 17.10 1.72 6.73
CA THR A 306 18.37 1.08 6.32
C THR A 306 19.34 2.14 5.80
N CYS A 307 20.48 2.31 6.48
CA CYS A 307 21.54 3.16 5.97
C CYS A 307 22.33 2.46 4.86
N TYR A 308 22.92 3.24 3.95
CA TYR A 308 23.66 2.75 2.78
C TYR A 308 22.86 1.82 1.84
N GLY A 309 21.53 1.71 2.00
CA GLY A 309 20.69 0.87 1.15
C GLY A 309 20.75 1.26 -0.33
N SER A 310 20.65 2.57 -0.62
CA SER A 310 20.87 3.12 -1.98
C SER A 310 22.27 2.82 -2.52
N GLN A 311 23.29 2.72 -1.65
CA GLN A 311 24.66 2.36 -2.06
C GLN A 311 24.75 0.90 -2.50
N ILE A 312 24.03 -0.03 -1.85
CA ILE A 312 23.95 -1.44 -2.29
C ILE A 312 23.44 -1.53 -3.73
N PHE A 313 22.37 -0.81 -4.07
CA PHE A 313 21.83 -0.80 -5.44
C PHE A 313 22.77 -0.14 -6.45
N LYS A 314 23.49 0.93 -6.08
CA LYS A 314 24.55 1.53 -6.92
C LYS A 314 25.69 0.55 -7.17
N ASN A 315 26.17 -0.13 -6.14
CA ASN A 315 27.22 -1.13 -6.27
C ASN A 315 26.77 -2.27 -7.20
N PHE A 316 25.52 -2.75 -7.08
CA PHE A 316 24.99 -3.76 -7.98
C PHE A 316 24.86 -3.28 -9.45
N LYS A 317 24.55 -1.99 -9.67
CA LYS A 317 24.60 -1.37 -10.99
C LYS A 317 26.01 -1.41 -11.57
N GLU A 318 27.04 -1.08 -10.78
CA GLU A 318 28.44 -1.12 -11.25
C GLU A 318 28.92 -2.54 -11.50
N ILE A 319 28.59 -3.50 -10.63
CA ILE A 319 28.82 -4.93 -10.87
C ILE A 319 28.23 -5.36 -12.22
N THR A 320 27.02 -4.89 -12.52
CA THR A 320 26.36 -5.17 -13.81
C THR A 320 27.15 -4.57 -14.97
N ASN A 321 27.57 -3.32 -14.90
CA ASN A 321 28.36 -2.65 -15.95
C ASN A 321 29.71 -3.34 -16.18
N ASP A 322 30.41 -3.69 -15.11
CA ASP A 322 31.74 -4.32 -15.14
C ASP A 322 31.68 -5.74 -15.69
N TYR A 323 30.65 -6.50 -15.31
CA TYR A 323 30.40 -7.84 -15.84
C TYR A 323 30.31 -7.81 -17.37
N TRP A 324 29.48 -6.92 -17.91
CA TRP A 324 29.27 -6.82 -19.34
C TRP A 324 30.43 -6.18 -20.09
N SER A 325 31.13 -5.21 -19.48
CA SER A 325 32.36 -4.65 -20.05
C SER A 325 33.46 -5.69 -20.19
N SER A 326 33.56 -6.61 -19.23
CA SER A 326 34.50 -7.73 -19.25
C SER A 326 34.09 -8.81 -20.27
N TYR A 327 32.79 -9.09 -20.36
CA TYR A 327 32.22 -10.01 -21.34
C TYR A 327 32.52 -9.58 -22.78
N ASP A 328 32.32 -8.29 -23.09
CA ASP A 328 32.62 -7.74 -24.43
C ASP A 328 34.11 -7.81 -24.76
N LYS A 329 35.00 -7.53 -23.79
CA LYS A 329 36.46 -7.68 -23.97
C LYS A 329 36.85 -9.13 -24.26
N GLN A 330 36.27 -10.10 -23.56
CA GLN A 330 36.54 -11.53 -23.78
C GLN A 330 36.03 -12.00 -25.14
N ASN A 331 34.83 -11.58 -25.56
CA ASN A 331 34.28 -11.89 -26.88
C ASN A 331 35.06 -11.24 -28.02
N HIS A 332 35.52 -9.99 -27.84
CA HIS A 332 36.41 -9.34 -28.80
C HIS A 332 37.77 -10.04 -28.87
N ALA A 333 38.36 -10.47 -27.75
CA ALA A 333 39.60 -11.24 -27.74
C ALA A 333 39.46 -12.60 -28.46
N HIS A 334 38.34 -13.31 -28.25
CA HIS A 334 38.04 -14.56 -28.98
C HIS A 334 37.80 -14.34 -30.48
N SER A 335 37.17 -13.23 -30.88
CA SER A 335 37.01 -12.80 -32.26
C SER A 335 38.36 -12.47 -32.94
N TYR A 336 39.26 -11.77 -32.23
CA TYR A 336 40.62 -11.48 -32.70
C TYR A 336 41.49 -12.74 -32.76
N ALA A 337 41.37 -13.66 -31.80
CA ALA A 337 42.05 -14.96 -31.85
C ALA A 337 41.55 -15.82 -33.02
N ARG A 338 40.23 -15.87 -33.29
CA ARG A 338 39.69 -16.53 -34.49
C ARG A 338 40.18 -15.89 -35.80
N ARG A 339 40.39 -14.57 -35.83
CA ARG A 339 41.01 -13.87 -36.98
C ARG A 339 42.51 -14.14 -37.13
N GLN A 340 43.24 -14.43 -36.04
CA GLN A 340 44.66 -14.82 -36.12
C GLN A 340 44.87 -16.30 -36.47
N VAL A 341 43.90 -17.18 -36.18
CA VAL A 341 43.95 -18.60 -36.56
C VAL A 341 43.58 -18.83 -38.04
N SER A 342 42.90 -17.89 -38.71
CA SER A 342 42.67 -17.96 -40.16
C SER A 342 43.87 -17.52 -41.02
N SER A 343 44.91 -16.93 -40.41
CA SER A 343 46.19 -16.61 -41.07
C SER A 343 47.23 -17.73 -41.00
N ALA A 344 46.99 -18.82 -40.25
CA ALA A 344 47.91 -19.94 -40.10
C ALA A 344 47.57 -21.18 -40.95
N SER A 345 46.47 -21.16 -41.72
CA SER A 345 46.02 -22.28 -42.57
C SER A 345 46.28 -22.10 -44.07
N ARG A 346 47.13 -21.13 -44.47
CA ARG A 346 47.61 -20.98 -45.87
C ARG A 346 48.96 -21.66 -46.11
N LEU A 347 49.06 -22.95 -45.82
CA LEU A 347 50.13 -23.80 -46.31
C LEU A 347 49.55 -25.20 -46.48
N PHE A 348 48.82 -25.44 -47.58
CA PHE A 348 48.70 -26.71 -48.29
C PHE A 348 47.84 -26.46 -49.54
N THR A 349 48.50 -26.07 -50.63
CA THR A 349 47.97 -26.13 -52.00
C THR A 349 48.28 -27.52 -52.55
N GLU A 350 47.27 -28.21 -53.07
CA GLU A 350 47.18 -28.61 -54.49
C GLU A 350 45.88 -29.40 -54.77
N ALA A 351 45.13 -28.92 -55.76
CA ALA A 351 44.00 -29.61 -56.40
C ALA A 351 44.51 -30.24 -57.73
N PRO A 352 43.75 -31.07 -58.49
CA PRO A 352 42.66 -30.51 -59.32
C PRO A 352 41.49 -31.43 -59.80
N LYS A 353 40.35 -30.76 -60.11
CA LYS A 353 39.36 -30.98 -61.21
C LYS A 353 38.47 -32.25 -61.15
N SER A 354 37.21 -32.30 -61.56
CA SER A 354 36.45 -31.65 -62.67
C SER A 354 34.91 -31.83 -62.48
N ILE A 355 34.07 -30.81 -62.71
CA ILE A 355 33.15 -30.54 -63.87
C ILE A 355 31.82 -31.34 -63.92
N GLY A 356 30.71 -30.59 -64.03
CA GLY A 356 29.39 -31.01 -64.57
C GLY A 356 28.20 -30.36 -63.84
N SER A 357 27.74 -29.13 -64.19
CA SER A 357 26.69 -28.80 -65.21
C SER A 357 25.26 -28.97 -64.64
N GLU A 358 24.27 -28.06 -64.71
CA GLU A 358 24.08 -26.76 -65.37
C GLU A 358 22.67 -26.15 -65.02
N TYR A 359 22.54 -24.81 -65.15
CA TYR A 359 21.38 -23.91 -65.43
C TYR A 359 20.17 -23.78 -64.46
N ASN A 360 19.84 -22.58 -63.92
CA ASN A 360 19.11 -21.39 -64.46
C ASN A 360 17.68 -21.73 -64.97
N ALA A 361 16.59 -20.99 -64.80
CA ALA A 361 16.32 -19.58 -64.49
C ALA A 361 14.78 -19.34 -64.35
N VAL A 362 14.39 -18.26 -63.65
CA VAL A 362 13.32 -17.27 -63.98
C VAL A 362 11.81 -17.58 -63.75
N ASP A 363 11.23 -16.69 -62.91
CA ASP A 363 9.89 -16.07 -62.82
C ASP A 363 8.71 -16.50 -63.72
N GLN A 364 7.52 -16.62 -63.10
CA GLN A 364 6.30 -15.80 -63.29
C GLN A 364 5.11 -16.36 -62.46
N LEU A 365 4.68 -15.66 -61.40
CA LEU A 365 3.49 -14.78 -61.29
C LEU A 365 2.08 -15.45 -61.23
N ASN A 366 1.48 -15.31 -60.03
CA ASN A 366 0.13 -14.78 -59.73
C ASN A 366 -1.12 -15.67 -59.40
N ARG A 367 -1.68 -15.34 -58.20
CA ARG A 367 -3.10 -15.37 -57.72
C ARG A 367 -3.65 -16.75 -57.31
N VAL A 368 -4.22 -16.97 -56.11
CA VAL A 368 -5.40 -16.34 -55.50
C VAL A 368 -5.50 -16.73 -53.99
N GLY A 369 -5.95 -15.79 -53.15
CA GLY A 369 -6.86 -15.98 -51.99
C GLY A 369 -6.34 -16.71 -50.74
N SER A 370 -6.09 -16.00 -49.63
CA SER A 370 -7.09 -15.52 -48.63
C SER A 370 -7.32 -16.52 -47.49
N GLY A 371 -6.84 -16.20 -46.28
CA GLY A 371 -7.17 -16.93 -45.06
C GLY A 371 -6.32 -16.53 -43.84
N ASP A 372 -6.26 -15.24 -43.51
CA ASP A 372 -5.64 -14.72 -42.28
C ASP A 372 -6.51 -15.03 -41.06
N TRP A 373 -5.88 -15.43 -39.93
CA TRP A 373 -6.36 -15.16 -38.57
C TRP A 373 -5.24 -14.53 -37.72
N PRO A 374 -5.54 -13.60 -36.78
CA PRO A 374 -4.69 -12.41 -36.50
C PRO A 374 -3.80 -12.45 -35.24
N LEU A 375 -2.48 -12.20 -35.39
CA LEU A 375 -1.70 -11.33 -34.47
C LEU A 375 -2.22 -11.09 -33.04
N VAL A 376 -1.74 -11.81 -32.01
CA VAL A 376 -1.79 -11.29 -30.63
C VAL A 376 -0.49 -10.50 -30.41
N HIS A 377 -0.59 -9.17 -30.51
CA HIS A 377 0.33 -8.19 -29.94
C HIS A 377 -0.49 -7.38 -28.94
N ASN A 378 0.02 -7.11 -27.74
CA ASN A 378 -0.34 -5.99 -26.85
C ASN A 378 0.62 -6.00 -25.63
N ASN A 379 1.02 -4.92 -24.96
CA ASN A 379 1.10 -3.48 -25.26
C ASN A 379 1.86 -2.85 -24.07
N ALA A 380 3.12 -2.49 -24.25
CA ALA A 380 3.80 -1.45 -23.48
C ALA A 380 4.26 -0.42 -24.52
N GLU A 381 4.01 0.86 -24.27
CA GLU A 381 4.23 2.00 -25.19
C GLU A 381 3.13 2.29 -26.23
N THR A 382 1.91 2.65 -25.79
CA THR A 382 1.18 3.81 -26.35
C THR A 382 0.05 4.26 -25.40
N PHE A 383 0.32 5.20 -24.48
CA PHE A 383 -0.73 5.98 -23.80
C PHE A 383 -0.34 7.47 -23.70
N ILE A 384 0.20 8.01 -24.81
CA ILE A 384 0.20 9.46 -25.07
C ILE A 384 -0.33 9.65 -26.50
N LYS A 385 -1.53 10.25 -26.59
CA LYS A 385 -2.31 10.68 -27.77
C LYS A 385 -3.06 9.59 -28.56
N ALA A 386 -4.26 9.25 -28.08
CA ALA A 386 -5.49 9.37 -28.86
C ALA A 386 -6.71 9.28 -27.93
N ASN A 387 -7.16 10.44 -27.43
CA ASN A 387 -8.57 10.63 -27.08
C ASN A 387 -9.38 10.48 -28.38
N ALA A 388 -9.82 9.26 -28.67
CA ALA A 388 -10.95 9.01 -29.53
C ALA A 388 -12.01 8.38 -28.63
N ASN A 389 -12.97 9.22 -28.24
CA ASN A 389 -14.10 8.91 -27.37
C ASN A 389 -14.67 7.51 -27.62
N PRO A 390 -14.86 6.70 -26.56
CA PRO A 390 -15.90 5.70 -26.60
C PRO A 390 -17.22 6.44 -26.85
N ALA A 391 -17.97 5.99 -27.84
CA ALA A 391 -19.23 6.57 -28.23
C ALA A 391 -20.16 6.73 -27.00
N GLY A 392 -20.45 7.98 -26.61
CA GLY A 392 -21.58 8.31 -25.77
C GLY A 392 -21.32 8.90 -24.37
N THR A 393 -20.08 9.11 -23.91
CA THR A 393 -19.87 9.76 -22.60
C THR A 393 -20.17 11.26 -22.72
N SER A 394 -21.37 11.69 -22.32
CA SER A 394 -21.68 13.12 -22.26
C SER A 394 -20.85 13.76 -21.14
N TYR A 395 -19.90 14.61 -21.49
CA TYR A 395 -19.16 15.39 -20.50
C TYR A 395 -20.11 16.28 -19.72
N LYS A 396 -20.07 16.17 -18.38
CA LYS A 396 -20.87 17.00 -17.46
C LYS A 396 -20.02 18.21 -17.10
N SER A 397 -20.41 19.38 -17.59
CA SER A 397 -19.73 20.65 -17.24
C SER A 397 -20.32 21.18 -15.94
N LEU A 398 -19.57 21.02 -14.85
CA LEU A 398 -19.95 21.47 -13.52
C LEU A 398 -19.32 22.82 -13.23
N LYS A 399 -20.11 23.73 -12.66
CA LYS A 399 -19.64 25.03 -12.18
C LYS A 399 -19.91 25.16 -10.70
N LEU A 400 -18.91 25.65 -9.95
CA LEU A 400 -19.08 25.96 -8.54
C LEU A 400 -19.43 27.44 -8.34
N LYS A 401 -20.40 27.69 -7.47
CA LYS A 401 -20.65 29.00 -6.88
C LYS A 401 -20.51 28.90 -5.36
N TRP A 402 -19.91 29.91 -4.76
CA TRP A 402 -19.75 29.95 -3.32
C TRP A 402 -19.90 31.36 -2.73
N LYS A 403 -20.25 31.42 -1.44
CA LYS A 403 -20.31 32.64 -0.61
C LYS A 403 -19.50 32.40 0.67
N LYS A 404 -18.86 33.45 1.19
CA LYS A 404 -18.10 33.43 2.44
C LYS A 404 -18.69 34.42 3.45
N PHE A 405 -18.84 33.97 4.68
CA PHE A 405 -19.28 34.77 5.83
C PHE A 405 -18.18 34.77 6.89
N SER A 406 -17.56 35.92 7.13
CA SER A 406 -16.41 36.00 8.01
C SER A 406 -16.73 36.13 9.49
N GLY A 407 -16.05 35.32 10.31
CA GLY A 407 -16.24 35.31 11.77
C GLY A 407 -17.70 35.09 12.18
N LEU A 408 -18.39 34.18 11.49
CA LEU A 408 -19.81 33.89 11.69
C LEU A 408 -20.02 32.64 12.54
N ALA A 409 -19.15 31.61 12.43
CA ALA A 409 -19.45 30.28 12.96
C ALA A 409 -19.71 30.31 14.47
N SER A 410 -18.85 30.96 15.27
CA SER A 410 -19.02 31.10 16.71
C SER A 410 -20.27 31.90 17.10
N LYS A 411 -20.62 32.94 16.33
CA LYS A 411 -21.78 33.81 16.59
C LYS A 411 -23.10 33.07 16.43
N VAL A 412 -23.16 32.10 15.51
CA VAL A 412 -24.36 31.28 15.28
C VAL A 412 -24.38 29.98 16.09
N GLY A 413 -23.43 29.79 17.03
CA GLY A 413 -23.37 28.62 17.92
C GLY A 413 -22.51 27.46 17.42
N GLY A 414 -21.63 27.70 16.45
CA GLY A 414 -20.66 26.75 15.92
C GLY A 414 -21.25 25.65 15.05
N ALA A 415 -20.39 24.70 14.66
CA ALA A 415 -20.77 23.62 13.75
C ALA A 415 -21.95 22.78 14.22
N LYS A 416 -22.05 22.51 15.54
CA LYS A 416 -23.19 21.78 16.12
C LYS A 416 -24.52 22.46 15.84
N ARG A 417 -24.65 23.74 16.17
CA ARG A 417 -25.93 24.46 15.99
C ARG A 417 -26.25 24.67 14.52
N ILE A 418 -25.24 25.00 13.70
CA ILE A 418 -25.41 25.11 12.24
C ILE A 418 -25.96 23.79 11.67
N PHE A 419 -25.37 22.66 12.05
CA PHE A 419 -25.82 21.36 11.57
C PHE A 419 -27.26 21.04 12.02
N SER A 420 -27.54 21.16 13.33
CA SER A 420 -28.85 20.86 13.89
C SER A 420 -29.97 21.69 13.26
N GLU A 421 -29.73 22.97 12.98
CA GLU A 421 -30.74 23.89 12.43
C GLU A 421 -30.92 23.75 10.92
N LEU A 422 -29.84 23.47 10.17
CA LEU A 422 -29.91 23.36 8.72
C LEU A 422 -30.29 21.96 8.24
N PHE A 423 -29.85 20.92 8.95
CA PHE A 423 -29.92 19.52 8.51
C PHE A 423 -30.53 18.57 9.56
N GLY A 424 -30.70 18.99 10.81
CA GLY A 424 -31.04 18.10 11.92
C GLY A 424 -32.53 17.79 12.15
N HIS A 425 -33.47 18.53 11.54
CA HIS A 425 -34.91 18.39 11.84
C HIS A 425 -35.47 17.00 11.45
N ASP A 426 -35.00 16.44 10.32
CA ASP A 426 -35.31 15.07 9.90
C ASP A 426 -34.04 14.22 9.69
N ALA A 427 -32.88 14.88 9.49
CA ALA A 427 -31.57 14.27 9.33
C ALA A 427 -31.49 13.15 8.27
N GLU A 428 -32.48 13.03 7.39
CA GLU A 428 -32.55 11.98 6.38
C GLU A 428 -31.57 12.23 5.24
N ASN A 429 -30.74 11.23 4.93
CA ASN A 429 -29.77 11.31 3.83
C ASN A 429 -28.85 12.55 3.94
N THR A 430 -28.33 12.77 5.15
CA THR A 430 -27.45 13.89 5.49
C THR A 430 -26.07 13.40 5.93
N PHE A 431 -25.08 14.28 5.83
CA PHE A 431 -23.71 14.00 6.22
C PHE A 431 -23.09 15.17 6.97
N TRP A 432 -22.14 14.84 7.84
CA TRP A 432 -21.25 15.78 8.51
C TRP A 432 -19.85 15.15 8.61
N LEU A 433 -18.92 15.60 7.77
CA LEU A 433 -17.49 15.33 7.91
C LEU A 433 -16.93 16.35 8.89
N ASP A 434 -16.49 15.92 10.07
CA ASP A 434 -16.29 16.81 11.20
C ASP A 434 -14.86 16.82 11.74
N SER A 435 -14.28 18.01 11.79
CA SER A 435 -13.06 18.30 12.56
C SER A 435 -13.43 18.62 14.01
N SER A 436 -13.95 17.64 14.75
CA SER A 436 -14.38 17.84 16.15
C SER A 436 -13.23 18.17 17.11
N SER A 437 -11.99 17.83 16.72
CA SER A 437 -10.75 18.28 17.36
C SER A 437 -9.92 19.13 16.40
N THR A 438 -9.79 20.42 16.71
CA THR A 438 -9.00 21.39 15.92
C THR A 438 -7.60 21.62 16.52
N GLU A 439 -7.22 20.82 17.51
CA GLU A 439 -5.95 20.96 18.22
C GLU A 439 -4.75 20.86 17.28
N LYS A 440 -3.85 21.85 17.38
CA LYS A 440 -2.59 21.95 16.60
C LYS A 440 -2.81 21.93 15.08
N GLU A 441 -3.91 22.52 14.59
CA GLU A 441 -4.21 22.66 13.15
C GLU A 441 -4.31 21.34 12.37
N ARG A 442 -4.48 20.21 13.07
CA ARG A 442 -4.51 18.87 12.46
C ARG A 442 -5.75 18.63 11.59
N ALA A 443 -6.85 19.28 11.95
CA ALA A 443 -8.08 19.30 11.19
C ALA A 443 -8.72 20.67 11.37
N ARG A 444 -9.00 21.35 10.25
CA ARG A 444 -9.41 22.76 10.24
C ARG A 444 -10.85 22.96 9.77
N PHE A 445 -11.38 22.02 8.99
CA PHE A 445 -12.63 22.22 8.27
C PHE A 445 -13.67 21.16 8.61
N SER A 446 -14.91 21.58 8.84
CA SER A 446 -16.06 20.66 8.85
C SER A 446 -16.92 20.92 7.63
N PHE A 447 -17.42 19.85 7.01
CA PHE A 447 -18.30 19.89 5.83
C PHE A 447 -19.61 19.19 6.15
N MET A 448 -20.71 19.81 5.80
CA MET A 448 -22.03 19.26 6.05
C MET A 448 -22.98 19.54 4.89
N GLY A 449 -23.90 18.62 4.68
CA GLY A 449 -24.88 18.73 3.61
C GLY A 449 -26.00 17.71 3.77
N GLY A 450 -27.00 17.85 2.90
CA GLY A 450 -28.18 17.01 2.89
C GLY A 450 -28.73 16.83 1.49
N SER A 451 -29.87 16.14 1.41
CA SER A 451 -30.67 16.08 0.20
C SER A 451 -31.20 17.48 -0.17
N GLY A 452 -31.28 17.78 -1.47
CA GLY A 452 -32.03 18.96 -1.93
C GLY A 452 -31.43 19.80 -3.06
N GLY A 453 -30.26 19.45 -3.60
CA GLY A 453 -29.80 20.03 -4.86
C GLY A 453 -30.22 19.22 -6.10
N PRO A 454 -30.28 19.84 -7.29
CA PRO A 454 -30.76 19.18 -8.51
C PRO A 454 -29.83 18.04 -8.97
N LEU A 455 -28.55 18.07 -8.61
CA LEU A 455 -27.56 17.04 -8.92
C LEU A 455 -27.40 16.02 -7.79
N TRP A 456 -28.10 16.20 -6.66
CA TRP A 456 -28.05 15.26 -5.55
C TRP A 456 -28.45 13.86 -6.02
N LYS A 457 -27.65 12.87 -5.60
CA LYS A 457 -27.89 11.45 -5.84
C LYS A 457 -27.37 10.63 -4.68
N GLN A 458 -28.02 9.52 -4.37
CA GLN A 458 -27.51 8.48 -3.48
C GLN A 458 -27.06 7.28 -4.31
N LEU A 459 -25.85 6.80 -4.05
CA LEU A 459 -25.26 5.59 -4.61
C LEU A 459 -25.14 4.54 -3.51
N ILE A 460 -25.58 3.32 -3.80
CA ILE A 460 -25.48 2.19 -2.88
C ILE A 460 -24.99 0.99 -3.66
N PHE A 461 -23.81 0.49 -3.31
CA PHE A 461 -23.19 -0.65 -3.97
C PHE A 461 -23.13 -1.86 -3.05
N ARG A 462 -23.44 -3.03 -3.61
CA ARG A 462 -23.31 -4.33 -2.95
C ARG A 462 -22.59 -5.30 -3.86
N LEU A 463 -21.52 -5.90 -3.36
CA LEU A 463 -20.81 -6.98 -4.03
C LEU A 463 -21.75 -8.16 -4.29
N SER A 464 -21.57 -8.81 -5.44
CA SER A 464 -22.31 -10.02 -5.77
C SER A 464 -21.69 -11.25 -5.11
N ASP A 465 -22.51 -12.28 -4.91
CA ASP A 465 -22.04 -13.58 -4.41
C ASP A 465 -21.35 -14.42 -5.51
N HIS A 466 -21.32 -13.93 -6.75
CA HIS A 466 -20.87 -14.69 -7.91
C HIS A 466 -19.34 -14.72 -7.99
N SER A 467 -18.77 -15.77 -7.41
CA SER A 467 -17.39 -16.21 -7.62
C SER A 467 -17.23 -16.94 -8.97
N ASP A 468 -17.74 -16.40 -10.06
CA ASP A 468 -17.36 -16.90 -11.39
C ASP A 468 -16.05 -16.20 -11.76
N GLY A 469 -14.99 -17.00 -11.94
CA GLY A 469 -13.57 -16.59 -11.95
C GLY A 469 -13.11 -15.60 -13.03
N GLY A 470 -14.02 -14.80 -13.61
CA GLY A 470 -13.75 -13.69 -14.51
C GLY A 470 -14.08 -12.29 -13.97
N SER A 471 -15.05 -12.12 -13.06
CA SER A 471 -15.44 -10.77 -12.57
C SER A 471 -14.74 -10.41 -11.26
N LYS A 472 -13.71 -9.57 -11.33
CA LYS A 472 -12.99 -9.06 -10.15
C LYS A 472 -13.85 -8.03 -9.41
N GLY A 473 -14.66 -8.48 -8.45
CA GLY A 473 -15.42 -7.58 -7.57
C GLY A 473 -16.72 -7.02 -8.16
N GLY A 474 -17.34 -7.71 -9.13
CA GLY A 474 -18.61 -7.27 -9.70
C GLY A 474 -19.76 -7.23 -8.68
N GLY A 475 -20.68 -6.28 -8.86
CA GLY A 475 -21.77 -6.05 -7.90
C GLY A 475 -22.91 -5.21 -8.43
N TYR A 476 -23.92 -4.99 -7.60
CA TYR A 476 -25.11 -4.20 -7.94
C TYR A 476 -24.99 -2.78 -7.38
N LEU A 477 -25.08 -1.79 -8.27
CA LEU A 477 -25.21 -0.39 -7.91
C LEU A 477 -26.69 0.02 -8.01
N SER A 478 -27.24 0.51 -6.90
CA SER A 478 -28.52 1.22 -6.87
C SER A 478 -28.24 2.72 -6.80
N THR A 479 -28.90 3.50 -7.67
CA THR A 479 -28.84 4.97 -7.68
C THR A 479 -30.22 5.54 -7.44
N GLU A 480 -30.32 6.53 -6.55
CA GLU A 480 -31.53 7.30 -6.31
C GLU A 480 -31.23 8.79 -6.55
N ASP A 481 -32.02 9.47 -7.37
CA ASP A 481 -31.84 10.90 -7.65
C ASP A 481 -32.70 11.81 -6.75
N SER A 482 -32.53 13.12 -6.92
CA SER A 482 -33.28 14.15 -6.18
C SER A 482 -34.80 14.13 -6.40
N GLN A 483 -35.29 13.43 -7.44
CA GLN A 483 -36.72 13.25 -7.71
C GLN A 483 -37.26 11.92 -7.15
N GLY A 484 -36.41 11.12 -6.50
CA GLY A 484 -36.75 9.80 -5.99
C GLY A 484 -36.77 8.71 -7.07
N SER A 485 -36.25 8.99 -8.27
CA SER A 485 -36.13 7.99 -9.32
C SER A 485 -35.02 7.00 -8.95
N LYS A 486 -35.33 5.70 -9.01
CA LYS A 486 -34.41 4.62 -8.65
C LYS A 486 -34.00 3.82 -9.87
N GLU A 487 -32.69 3.69 -10.06
CA GLU A 487 -32.09 2.82 -11.07
C GLU A 487 -31.21 1.78 -10.38
N LYS A 488 -31.19 0.56 -10.93
CA LYS A 488 -30.30 -0.51 -10.47
C LYS A 488 -29.57 -1.12 -11.66
N ILE A 489 -28.24 -1.11 -11.59
CA ILE A 489 -27.37 -1.67 -12.63
C ILE A 489 -26.38 -2.66 -12.01
N TYR A 490 -25.91 -3.60 -12.82
CA TYR A 490 -24.80 -4.49 -12.45
C TYR A 490 -23.51 -3.91 -13.01
N LEU A 491 -22.49 -3.76 -12.16
CA LEU A 491 -21.16 -3.30 -12.53
C LEU A 491 -20.24 -4.51 -12.58
N GLU A 492 -19.80 -4.89 -13.78
CA GLU A 492 -18.89 -6.03 -13.98
C GLU A 492 -17.46 -5.72 -13.49
N GLU A 493 -16.99 -4.50 -13.73
CA GLU A 493 -15.65 -4.00 -13.37
C GLU A 493 -15.57 -3.44 -11.93
N GLY A 494 -16.65 -3.54 -11.16
CA GLY A 494 -16.69 -3.08 -9.77
C GLY A 494 -17.05 -1.59 -9.57
N PHE A 495 -17.13 -1.19 -8.30
CA PHE A 495 -17.54 0.15 -7.89
C PHE A 495 -16.45 1.21 -8.09
N LEU A 496 -15.18 0.87 -7.82
CA LEU A 496 -14.07 1.81 -7.95
C LEU A 496 -13.81 2.18 -9.41
N ASP A 497 -13.98 1.25 -10.35
CA ASP A 497 -13.93 1.55 -11.79
C ASP A 497 -15.09 2.47 -12.21
N PHE A 498 -16.31 2.20 -11.73
CA PHE A 498 -17.45 3.10 -11.95
C PHE A 498 -17.18 4.52 -11.42
N LEU A 499 -16.69 4.63 -10.18
CA LEU A 499 -16.38 5.91 -9.56
C LEU A 499 -15.27 6.65 -10.33
N ASN A 500 -14.26 5.93 -10.80
CA ASN A 500 -13.20 6.47 -11.63
C ASN A 500 -13.77 7.08 -12.93
N LYS A 501 -14.62 6.33 -13.63
CA LYS A 501 -15.29 6.79 -14.87
C LYS A 501 -16.19 8.00 -14.62
N GLU A 502 -16.95 8.02 -13.53
CA GLU A 502 -17.79 9.17 -13.17
C GLU A 502 -16.95 10.42 -12.89
N LEU A 503 -15.89 10.32 -12.08
CA LEU A 503 -15.02 11.46 -11.77
C LEU A 503 -14.31 12.00 -13.02
N GLN A 504 -13.86 11.12 -13.92
CA GLN A 504 -13.25 11.53 -15.20
C GLN A 504 -14.24 12.18 -16.17
N SER A 505 -15.56 11.98 -15.98
CA SER A 505 -16.59 12.60 -16.82
C SER A 505 -16.80 14.09 -16.54
N TYR A 506 -16.35 14.58 -15.39
CA TYR A 506 -16.56 15.96 -14.94
C TYR A 506 -15.55 16.92 -15.57
N HIS A 507 -16.06 18.04 -16.07
CA HIS A 507 -15.26 19.18 -16.50
C HIS A 507 -15.47 20.34 -15.54
N TYR A 508 -14.36 20.91 -15.06
CA TYR A 508 -14.33 22.01 -14.09
C TYR A 508 -13.33 23.10 -14.51
N ASP A 509 -13.52 24.32 -14.00
CA ASP A 509 -12.61 25.46 -14.16
C ASP A 509 -11.96 25.78 -12.81
N GLU A 510 -10.63 25.90 -12.78
CA GLU A 510 -9.90 26.20 -11.55
C GLU A 510 -10.30 27.55 -10.93
N LYS A 511 -10.80 28.47 -11.77
CA LYS A 511 -11.31 29.78 -11.31
C LYS A 511 -12.53 29.67 -10.42
N ASP A 512 -13.32 28.60 -10.53
CA ASP A 512 -14.57 28.47 -9.77
C ASP A 512 -14.31 28.28 -8.27
N TYR A 513 -13.13 27.74 -7.91
CA TYR A 513 -12.70 27.53 -6.52
C TYR A 513 -11.48 28.38 -6.13
N GLU A 514 -11.15 29.40 -6.92
CA GLU A 514 -10.10 30.36 -6.58
C GLU A 514 -10.46 31.08 -5.26
N GLY A 515 -9.55 31.06 -4.29
CA GLY A 515 -9.74 31.67 -2.97
C GLY A 515 -10.36 30.76 -1.90
N LEU A 516 -10.79 29.54 -2.23
CA LEU A 516 -11.24 28.56 -1.24
C LEU A 516 -10.02 27.89 -0.56
N PRO A 517 -9.97 27.84 0.80
CA PRO A 517 -8.80 27.37 1.54
C PRO A 517 -8.79 25.86 1.84
N PHE A 518 -9.66 25.07 1.20
CA PHE A 518 -9.87 23.64 1.46
C PHE A 518 -10.13 22.86 0.17
N GLU A 519 -9.95 21.55 0.18
CA GLU A 519 -9.97 20.73 -1.03
C GLU A 519 -11.35 20.18 -1.42
N PHE A 520 -12.33 20.13 -0.50
CA PHE A 520 -13.67 19.64 -0.80
C PHE A 520 -14.58 20.74 -1.32
N HIS A 521 -14.95 20.65 -2.60
CA HIS A 521 -15.76 21.64 -3.27
C HIS A 521 -17.11 21.09 -3.77
N GLY A 522 -17.59 20.00 -3.16
CA GLY A 522 -18.72 19.21 -3.62
C GLY A 522 -18.28 18.02 -4.48
N GLY A 523 -19.17 17.06 -4.69
CA GLY A 523 -18.87 15.76 -5.27
C GLY A 523 -19.36 14.61 -4.39
N TYR A 524 -18.73 13.45 -4.48
CA TYR A 524 -19.15 12.27 -3.73
C TYR A 524 -18.67 12.33 -2.27
N VAL A 525 -19.57 12.07 -1.31
CA VAL A 525 -19.27 11.95 0.12
C VAL A 525 -19.91 10.69 0.68
N GLY A 526 -19.16 9.89 1.42
CA GLY A 526 -19.63 8.57 1.83
C GLY A 526 -18.53 7.68 2.38
N TYR A 527 -18.69 6.38 2.18
CA TYR A 527 -17.75 5.38 2.65
C TYR A 527 -17.47 4.28 1.62
N LEU A 528 -16.26 3.73 1.68
CA LEU A 528 -15.87 2.47 1.08
C LEU A 528 -15.70 1.43 2.20
N GLY A 529 -16.41 0.31 2.11
CA GLY A 529 -16.29 -0.81 3.02
C GLY A 529 -15.01 -1.62 2.77
N TYR A 530 -14.51 -2.29 3.80
CA TYR A 530 -13.28 -3.07 3.75
C TYR A 530 -13.31 -4.20 2.71
N ASP A 531 -14.48 -4.78 2.48
CA ASP A 531 -14.69 -5.89 1.55
C ASP A 531 -14.44 -5.49 0.09
N LEU A 532 -14.37 -4.19 -0.25
CA LEU A 532 -13.91 -3.72 -1.56
C LEU A 532 -12.43 -4.00 -1.83
N LYS A 533 -11.70 -4.57 -0.89
CA LYS A 533 -10.34 -5.10 -1.09
C LYS A 533 -10.23 -6.07 -2.28
N VAL A 534 -11.34 -6.71 -2.69
CA VAL A 534 -11.38 -7.57 -3.89
C VAL A 534 -11.15 -6.80 -5.19
N GLU A 535 -11.47 -5.51 -5.23
CA GLU A 535 -11.14 -4.62 -6.35
C GLU A 535 -9.68 -4.11 -6.25
N CYS A 536 -8.97 -4.42 -5.17
CA CYS A 536 -7.61 -3.95 -4.86
C CYS A 536 -6.56 -5.08 -4.85
N GLY A 537 -6.85 -6.21 -5.51
CA GLY A 537 -5.92 -7.32 -5.71
C GLY A 537 -6.17 -8.56 -4.86
N VAL A 538 -7.15 -8.54 -3.94
CA VAL A 538 -7.58 -9.75 -3.22
C VAL A 538 -8.47 -10.61 -4.10
N THR A 539 -8.25 -11.92 -4.13
CA THR A 539 -8.96 -12.84 -5.02
C THR A 539 -10.45 -12.95 -4.70
N SER A 540 -10.82 -13.03 -3.42
CA SER A 540 -12.22 -13.14 -2.99
C SER A 540 -12.38 -12.78 -1.51
N ASN A 541 -13.60 -12.41 -1.13
CA ASN A 541 -13.97 -12.26 0.28
C ASN A 541 -14.47 -13.60 0.83
N ARG A 542 -13.97 -14.00 1.99
CA ARG A 542 -14.48 -15.20 2.68
C ARG A 542 -15.83 -14.99 3.37
N HIS A 543 -16.11 -13.75 3.75
CA HIS A 543 -17.31 -13.36 4.49
C HIS A 543 -18.03 -12.26 3.74
N LYS A 544 -19.36 -12.22 3.88
CA LYS A 544 -20.21 -11.21 3.25
C LYS A 544 -20.60 -10.12 4.26
N SER A 545 -20.45 -8.87 3.88
CA SER A 545 -20.95 -7.73 4.65
C SER A 545 -22.49 -7.71 4.75
N LYS A 546 -23.01 -7.33 5.91
CA LYS A 546 -24.46 -7.05 6.10
C LYS A 546 -24.85 -5.66 5.59
N THR A 547 -23.93 -4.70 5.70
CA THR A 547 -24.11 -3.34 5.19
C THR A 547 -23.71 -3.27 3.70
N PRO A 548 -24.16 -2.26 2.94
CA PRO A 548 -23.61 -2.01 1.61
C PRO A 548 -22.08 -1.89 1.63
N ASP A 549 -21.42 -2.35 0.57
CA ASP A 549 -19.96 -2.32 0.44
C ASP A 549 -19.45 -0.93 0.04
N ALA A 550 -20.30 -0.10 -0.57
CA ALA A 550 -20.08 1.35 -0.67
C ALA A 550 -21.41 2.09 -0.56
N SER A 551 -21.41 3.26 0.07
CA SER A 551 -22.54 4.20 -0.03
C SER A 551 -22.04 5.63 -0.10
N PHE A 552 -22.54 6.39 -1.07
CA PHE A 552 -22.15 7.78 -1.30
C PHE A 552 -23.35 8.67 -1.63
N PHE A 553 -23.31 9.92 -1.19
CA PHE A 553 -24.11 10.99 -1.75
C PHE A 553 -23.29 11.79 -2.75
N PHE A 554 -23.87 12.21 -3.87
CA PHE A 554 -23.35 13.33 -4.64
C PHE A 554 -23.83 14.63 -3.98
N ALA A 555 -22.97 15.28 -3.21
CA ALA A 555 -23.23 16.53 -2.52
C ALA A 555 -22.94 17.72 -3.46
N ASP A 556 -24.00 18.30 -4.00
CA ASP A 556 -23.95 19.50 -4.83
C ASP A 556 -24.15 20.78 -4.02
N ASN A 557 -24.93 20.74 -2.94
CA ASN A 557 -25.06 21.82 -1.97
C ASN A 557 -24.41 21.42 -0.64
N LEU A 558 -23.52 22.26 -0.11
CA LEU A 558 -22.88 22.00 1.18
C LEU A 558 -22.46 23.29 1.90
N VAL A 559 -22.32 23.17 3.21
CA VAL A 559 -21.78 24.20 4.11
C VAL A 559 -20.43 23.73 4.61
N ALA A 560 -19.41 24.58 4.48
CA ALA A 560 -18.09 24.35 5.06
C ALA A 560 -17.82 25.37 6.18
N ILE A 561 -17.19 24.91 7.25
CA ILE A 561 -16.83 25.74 8.40
C ILE A 561 -15.31 25.69 8.55
N ASP A 562 -14.68 26.86 8.57
CA ASP A 562 -13.27 27.04 8.89
C ASP A 562 -13.15 27.39 10.38
N HIS A 563 -12.75 26.41 11.19
CA HIS A 563 -12.67 26.60 12.64
C HIS A 563 -11.54 27.54 13.06
N ASN A 564 -10.51 27.72 12.22
CA ASN A 564 -9.38 28.58 12.55
C ASN A 564 -9.73 30.06 12.35
N ASN A 565 -10.42 30.38 11.24
CA ASN A 565 -10.82 31.76 10.93
C ASN A 565 -12.25 32.11 11.38
N ASP A 566 -12.98 31.13 11.93
CA ASP A 566 -14.39 31.26 12.31
C ASP A 566 -15.31 31.62 11.11
N ASP A 567 -14.86 31.28 9.89
CA ASP A 567 -15.57 31.58 8.64
C ASP A 567 -16.56 30.46 8.28
N VAL A 568 -17.69 30.82 7.67
CA VAL A 568 -18.66 29.88 7.08
C VAL A 568 -18.71 30.08 5.57
N TYR A 569 -18.65 28.99 4.82
CA TYR A 569 -18.73 28.96 3.36
C TYR A 569 -19.97 28.20 2.92
N LEU A 570 -20.71 28.77 1.98
CA LEU A 570 -21.83 28.09 1.31
C LEU A 570 -21.39 27.76 -0.11
N LEU A 571 -21.54 26.51 -0.53
CA LEU A 571 -21.11 26.02 -1.84
C LEU A 571 -22.30 25.37 -2.56
N ALA A 572 -22.44 25.64 -3.86
CA ALA A 572 -23.45 25.05 -4.73
C ALA A 572 -22.84 24.70 -6.10
N LEU A 573 -22.88 23.43 -6.46
CA LEU A 573 -22.55 22.91 -7.78
C LEU A 573 -23.77 22.94 -8.70
N ARG A 574 -23.53 23.25 -9.98
CA ARG A 574 -24.56 23.26 -11.01
C ARG A 574 -24.03 22.76 -12.33
N GLU A 575 -24.93 22.20 -13.12
CA GLU A 575 -24.62 21.85 -14.50
C GLU A 575 -24.91 23.04 -15.43
N GLY A 576 -23.91 23.42 -16.24
CA GLY A 576 -24.00 24.48 -17.22
C GLY A 576 -24.28 25.89 -16.65
N ASN A 577 -25.12 26.66 -17.34
CA ASN A 577 -25.46 28.05 -16.99
C ASN A 577 -26.79 28.19 -16.23
N SER A 578 -27.33 27.09 -15.67
CA SER A 578 -28.58 27.11 -14.89
C SER A 578 -28.55 28.18 -13.79
N SER A 579 -29.64 28.94 -13.65
CA SER A 579 -29.67 30.18 -12.84
C SER A 579 -30.06 29.97 -11.37
N ILE A 580 -30.04 28.74 -10.86
CA ILE A 580 -30.57 28.46 -9.52
C ILE A 580 -29.50 28.78 -8.47
N THR A 581 -29.69 29.89 -7.75
CA THR A 581 -28.97 30.26 -6.52
C THR A 581 -29.88 30.30 -5.29
N GLN A 582 -31.15 29.92 -5.44
CA GLN A 582 -32.17 30.04 -4.38
C GLN A 582 -31.75 29.35 -3.09
N TRP A 583 -31.10 28.17 -3.16
CA TRP A 583 -30.57 27.49 -1.97
C TRP A 583 -29.51 28.32 -1.20
N LEU A 584 -28.58 28.98 -1.92
CA LEU A 584 -27.56 29.81 -1.28
C LEU A 584 -28.17 31.02 -0.56
N ASP A 585 -29.22 31.60 -1.14
CA ASP A 585 -29.93 32.75 -0.58
C ASP A 585 -30.79 32.32 0.63
N ASP A 586 -31.48 31.17 0.54
CA ASP A 586 -32.30 30.61 1.62
C ASP A 586 -31.44 30.22 2.85
N VAL A 587 -30.29 29.57 2.63
CA VAL A 587 -29.38 29.18 3.72
C VAL A 587 -28.70 30.40 4.33
N GLU A 588 -28.34 31.40 3.51
CA GLU A 588 -27.86 32.69 4.01
C GLU A 588 -28.90 33.33 4.95
N GLU A 589 -30.17 33.38 4.55
CA GLU A 589 -31.23 33.95 5.39
C GLU A 589 -31.37 33.18 6.71
N LYS A 590 -31.34 31.84 6.67
CA LYS A 590 -31.36 31.00 7.87
C LYS A 590 -30.17 31.29 8.80
N LEU A 591 -28.96 31.39 8.26
CA LEU A 591 -27.76 31.71 9.05
C LEU A 591 -27.82 33.11 9.68
N LEU A 592 -28.32 34.10 8.95
CA LEU A 592 -28.52 35.46 9.47
C LEU A 592 -29.58 35.49 10.57
N ARG A 593 -30.65 34.72 10.44
CA ARG A 593 -31.66 34.56 11.51
C ARG A 593 -31.04 33.95 12.76
N LEU A 594 -30.22 32.89 12.63
CA LEU A 594 -29.51 32.29 13.77
C LEU A 594 -28.59 33.26 14.51
N ASN A 595 -27.96 34.18 13.79
CA ASN A 595 -27.11 35.23 14.37
C ASN A 595 -27.94 36.28 15.14
N SER A 596 -29.19 36.52 14.73
CA SER A 596 -30.09 37.47 15.39
C SER A 596 -30.77 36.90 16.65
N THR A 597 -30.84 35.57 16.76
CA THR A 597 -31.42 34.89 17.91
C THR A 597 -30.38 34.79 19.02
N VAL A 598 -30.55 35.56 20.11
CA VAL A 598 -29.75 35.39 21.33
C VAL A 598 -29.84 33.91 21.76
N PRO A 599 -28.73 33.22 22.07
CA PRO A 599 -28.79 31.87 22.61
C PRO A 599 -29.57 31.93 23.93
N THR A 600 -30.85 31.58 23.91
CA THR A 600 -31.65 31.47 25.13
C THR A 600 -31.04 30.37 25.99
N GLU A 601 -31.09 30.46 27.33
CA GLU A 601 -30.60 29.38 28.22
C GLU A 601 -31.25 28.02 27.91
N VAL A 602 -32.37 28.01 27.18
CA VAL A 602 -33.05 26.83 26.62
C VAL A 602 -32.21 26.10 25.55
N ASP A 603 -31.35 26.78 24.78
CA ASP A 603 -30.45 26.15 23.78
C ASP A 603 -29.25 25.42 24.41
N ARG A 604 -28.92 25.72 25.68
CA ARG A 604 -27.97 24.90 26.45
C ARG A 604 -28.58 23.56 26.90
N GLN A 605 -29.90 23.41 26.74
CA GLN A 605 -30.68 22.25 27.14
C GLN A 605 -31.57 21.73 25.99
N GLN A 606 -31.05 21.63 24.76
CA GLN A 606 -31.46 20.50 23.91
C GLN A 606 -30.85 19.21 24.48
N SER A 607 -31.24 18.89 25.71
CA SER A 607 -31.19 17.55 26.24
C SER A 607 -32.20 16.76 25.42
N TYR A 608 -31.70 16.00 24.43
CA TYR A 608 -32.44 14.83 23.96
C TYR A 608 -32.88 14.09 25.23
N PRO A 609 -34.18 13.83 25.43
CA PRO A 609 -34.62 13.12 26.62
C PRO A 609 -33.84 11.82 26.65
N LEU A 610 -32.96 11.68 27.65
CA LEU A 610 -32.40 10.39 28.03
C LEU A 610 -33.60 9.56 28.45
N SER A 611 -34.15 8.82 27.50
CA SER A 611 -35.15 7.80 27.76
C SER A 611 -34.50 6.82 28.72
N SER A 612 -34.83 6.89 30.00
CA SER A 612 -34.36 5.94 31.00
C SER A 612 -35.13 4.63 30.85
N SER A 613 -34.95 3.96 29.71
CA SER A 613 -35.34 2.57 29.51
C SER A 613 -34.05 1.76 29.42
N SER A 614 -33.37 1.56 30.56
CA SER A 614 -32.15 0.75 30.58
C SER A 614 -32.45 -0.67 30.10
N SER A 615 -32.20 -0.94 28.81
CA SER A 615 -32.16 -2.31 28.33
C SER A 615 -30.97 -2.97 29.03
N LYS A 616 -31.26 -4.02 29.81
CA LYS A 616 -30.23 -4.74 30.61
C LYS A 616 -29.26 -5.56 29.75
N SER A 617 -29.42 -5.56 28.42
CA SER A 617 -28.54 -6.26 27.49
C SER A 617 -27.27 -5.45 27.24
N GLY A 618 -26.15 -5.98 27.73
CA GLY A 618 -24.84 -5.49 27.34
C GLY A 618 -24.49 -5.86 25.89
N PHE A 619 -23.39 -5.32 25.40
CA PHE A 619 -22.80 -5.76 24.14
C PHE A 619 -22.41 -7.25 24.20
N VAL A 620 -22.65 -7.97 23.12
CA VAL A 620 -22.22 -9.35 22.91
C VAL A 620 -21.00 -9.34 21.99
N ALA A 621 -19.93 -10.01 22.40
CA ALA A 621 -18.72 -10.14 21.58
C ALA A 621 -18.86 -11.26 20.56
N GLU A 622 -18.36 -11.02 19.34
CA GLU A 622 -18.31 -12.03 18.27
C GLU A 622 -17.41 -13.21 18.62
N LYS A 623 -16.35 -12.94 19.40
CA LYS A 623 -15.39 -13.93 19.88
C LYS A 623 -15.27 -13.84 21.40
N SER A 624 -15.10 -14.98 22.05
CA SER A 624 -14.71 -15.01 23.46
C SER A 624 -13.25 -14.53 23.61
N LYS A 625 -12.88 -14.17 24.84
CA LYS A 625 -11.49 -13.80 25.18
C LYS A 625 -10.51 -14.91 24.80
N GLU A 626 -10.86 -16.15 25.13
CA GLU A 626 -10.03 -17.33 24.89
C GLU A 626 -9.80 -17.56 23.39
N GLN A 627 -10.86 -17.39 22.58
CA GLN A 627 -10.74 -17.53 21.13
C GLN A 627 -9.88 -16.42 20.52
N TYR A 628 -10.01 -15.18 20.97
CA TYR A 628 -9.18 -14.08 20.48
C TYR A 628 -7.70 -14.30 20.81
N ILE A 629 -7.38 -14.72 22.04
CA ILE A 629 -6.01 -15.06 22.46
C ILE A 629 -5.43 -16.20 21.61
N GLU A 630 -6.23 -17.22 21.31
CA GLU A 630 -5.80 -18.32 20.45
C GLU A 630 -5.54 -17.85 19.01
N ASP A 631 -6.36 -16.94 18.48
CA ASP A 631 -6.15 -16.39 17.14
C ASP A 631 -4.93 -15.47 17.08
N VAL A 632 -4.59 -14.75 18.16
CA VAL A 632 -3.32 -14.03 18.27
C VAL A 632 -2.13 -14.99 18.19
N LYS A 633 -2.18 -16.13 18.91
CA LYS A 633 -1.12 -17.15 18.83
C LYS A 633 -0.99 -17.75 17.43
N LYS A 634 -2.10 -17.96 16.72
CA LYS A 634 -2.07 -18.38 15.31
C LYS A 634 -1.40 -17.33 14.42
N CYS A 635 -1.71 -16.04 14.61
CA CYS A 635 -1.02 -14.95 13.91
C CYS A 635 0.49 -15.01 14.13
N GLN A 636 0.94 -15.20 15.38
CA GLN A 636 2.36 -15.34 15.71
C GLN A 636 3.02 -16.55 15.03
N ASN A 637 2.31 -17.67 14.89
CA ASN A 637 2.81 -18.83 14.15
C ASN A 637 2.99 -18.52 12.66
N TYR A 638 2.00 -17.87 12.01
CA TYR A 638 2.15 -17.42 10.62
C TYR A 638 3.35 -16.47 10.45
N ILE A 639 3.52 -15.53 11.37
CA ILE A 639 4.66 -14.60 11.36
C ILE A 639 5.98 -15.37 11.50
N LYS A 640 6.04 -16.34 12.41
CA LYS A 640 7.20 -17.20 12.61
C LYS A 640 7.52 -18.03 11.37
N ASP A 641 6.51 -18.50 10.65
CA ASP A 641 6.68 -19.30 9.43
C ASP A 641 7.03 -18.45 8.18
N GLY A 642 7.14 -17.13 8.35
CA GLY A 642 7.53 -16.20 7.28
C GLY A 642 6.38 -15.74 6.40
N GLU A 643 5.13 -16.09 6.73
CA GLU A 643 3.94 -15.80 5.93
C GLU A 643 3.52 -14.32 5.99
N SER A 644 3.91 -13.63 7.05
CA SER A 644 3.66 -12.20 7.26
C SER A 644 4.65 -11.60 8.26
N TYR A 645 4.84 -10.29 8.20
CA TYR A 645 5.62 -9.51 9.15
C TYR A 645 4.76 -9.02 10.33
N GLU A 646 3.51 -8.64 10.04
CA GLU A 646 2.52 -8.10 10.98
C GLU A 646 1.10 -8.43 10.48
N LEU A 647 0.18 -8.77 11.39
CA LEU A 647 -1.23 -9.06 11.09
C LEU A 647 -2.16 -8.22 11.98
N CYS A 648 -3.00 -7.35 11.41
CA CYS A 648 -3.97 -6.57 12.18
C CYS A 648 -5.25 -7.40 12.44
N LEU A 649 -5.26 -8.15 13.54
CA LEU A 649 -6.37 -9.01 13.93
C LEU A 649 -7.50 -8.21 14.57
N THR A 650 -8.71 -8.35 14.03
CA THR A 650 -9.87 -7.59 14.48
C THR A 650 -11.02 -8.47 14.95
N THR A 651 -11.91 -7.88 15.74
CA THR A 651 -13.18 -8.46 16.18
C THR A 651 -14.20 -7.35 16.40
N GLN A 652 -15.43 -7.73 16.72
CA GLN A 652 -16.53 -6.80 16.93
C GLN A 652 -17.39 -7.20 18.13
N ILE A 653 -18.08 -6.19 18.66
CA ILE A 653 -19.13 -6.34 19.65
C ILE A 653 -20.42 -5.73 19.09
N ARG A 654 -21.57 -6.36 19.39
CA ARG A 654 -22.89 -5.97 18.87
C ARG A 654 -23.90 -5.84 20.00
N LYS A 655 -24.85 -4.91 19.84
CA LYS A 655 -25.98 -4.72 20.76
C LYS A 655 -27.24 -4.40 19.94
N PRO A 656 -28.32 -5.18 20.06
CA PRO A 656 -29.63 -4.80 19.53
C PRO A 656 -30.11 -3.50 20.17
N ILE A 657 -30.69 -2.61 19.37
CA ILE A 657 -31.23 -1.31 19.78
C ILE A 657 -32.67 -1.19 19.25
N GLU A 658 -33.59 -0.69 20.06
CA GLU A 658 -35.00 -0.53 19.67
C GLU A 658 -35.22 0.83 18.99
N GLU A 659 -35.09 1.93 19.74
CA GLU A 659 -35.26 3.30 19.25
C GLU A 659 -34.11 4.18 19.74
N LEU A 660 -33.06 4.33 18.92
CA LEU A 660 -31.91 5.17 19.24
C LEU A 660 -31.84 6.38 18.29
N HIS A 661 -31.86 7.59 18.84
CA HIS A 661 -31.68 8.81 18.06
C HIS A 661 -30.21 8.96 17.64
N SER A 662 -29.85 8.47 16.45
CA SER A 662 -28.46 8.33 15.97
C SER A 662 -27.67 9.65 15.92
N LEU A 663 -28.31 10.76 15.54
CA LEU A 663 -27.68 12.08 15.58
C LEU A 663 -27.34 12.51 17.02
N GLY A 664 -28.22 12.21 17.97
CA GLY A 664 -27.99 12.51 19.39
C GLY A 664 -26.84 11.68 19.97
N LEU A 665 -26.76 10.40 19.59
CA LEU A 665 -25.61 9.54 19.92
C LEU A 665 -24.31 10.14 19.39
N TYR A 666 -24.29 10.57 18.13
CA TYR A 666 -23.10 11.17 17.54
C TYR A 666 -22.68 12.44 18.25
N LEU A 667 -23.62 13.34 18.56
CA LEU A 667 -23.34 14.56 19.31
C LEU A 667 -22.75 14.26 20.70
N HIS A 668 -23.24 13.19 21.35
CA HIS A 668 -22.66 12.70 22.61
C HIS A 668 -21.24 12.16 22.44
N LEU A 669 -21.00 11.36 21.39
CA LEU A 669 -19.68 10.82 21.06
C LEU A 669 -18.68 11.94 20.75
N ARG A 670 -19.07 12.91 19.94
CA ARG A 670 -18.30 14.09 19.53
C ARG A 670 -17.81 14.90 20.73
N GLU A 671 -18.64 15.06 21.75
CA GLU A 671 -18.28 15.79 22.98
C GLU A 671 -17.31 14.99 23.87
N ARG A 672 -17.53 13.67 24.00
CA ARG A 672 -16.77 12.80 24.89
C ARG A 672 -15.42 12.35 24.31
N ASN A 673 -15.32 12.25 23.00
CA ASN A 673 -14.15 11.73 22.29
C ASN A 673 -13.98 12.50 20.96
N PRO A 674 -13.55 13.76 21.00
CA PRO A 674 -13.32 14.53 19.78
C PRO A 674 -12.14 13.97 18.98
N ALA A 675 -12.27 13.94 17.66
CA ALA A 675 -11.27 13.45 16.73
C ALA A 675 -11.12 14.35 15.48
N PRO A 676 -9.91 14.39 14.87
CA PRO A 676 -9.64 15.20 13.69
C PRO A 676 -10.41 14.75 12.44
N PHE A 677 -10.69 13.44 12.30
CA PHE A 677 -11.40 12.88 11.16
C PHE A 677 -12.71 12.21 11.59
N ALA A 678 -13.46 12.89 12.48
CA ALA A 678 -14.79 12.43 12.89
C ALA A 678 -15.79 12.55 11.73
N ALA A 679 -16.85 11.75 11.77
CA ALA A 679 -17.89 11.83 10.75
C ALA A 679 -19.23 11.32 11.28
N TRP A 680 -20.30 11.90 10.76
CA TRP A 680 -21.64 11.38 10.89
C TRP A 680 -22.27 11.25 9.50
N LEU A 681 -22.72 10.06 9.16
CA LEU A 681 -23.41 9.78 7.89
C LEU A 681 -24.72 9.08 8.21
N ASN A 682 -25.82 9.52 7.60
CA ASN A 682 -27.10 8.85 7.74
C ASN A 682 -27.70 8.53 6.37
N PHE A 683 -27.77 7.24 6.04
CA PHE A 683 -28.41 6.71 4.84
C PHE A 683 -29.76 6.11 5.25
N SER A 684 -30.78 6.96 5.42
CA SER A 684 -32.10 6.56 5.94
C SER A 684 -32.76 5.45 5.11
N ASN A 685 -32.57 5.49 3.79
CA ASN A 685 -33.09 4.49 2.85
C ASN A 685 -32.54 3.06 3.11
N GLU A 686 -31.42 2.94 3.82
CA GLU A 686 -30.76 1.68 4.17
C GLU A 686 -30.79 1.42 5.68
N ASN A 687 -31.57 2.20 6.45
CA ASN A 687 -31.59 2.15 7.91
C ASN A 687 -30.17 2.14 8.51
N LEU A 688 -29.26 2.93 7.93
CA LEU A 688 -27.82 2.92 8.24
C LEU A 688 -27.39 4.30 8.74
N SER A 689 -26.88 4.36 9.97
CA SER A 689 -26.19 5.54 10.49
C SER A 689 -24.78 5.19 10.97
N ILE A 690 -23.81 6.04 10.66
CA ILE A 690 -22.40 5.86 11.01
C ILE A 690 -21.98 7.02 11.92
N CYS A 691 -21.53 6.71 13.13
CA CYS A 691 -21.05 7.70 14.11
C CYS A 691 -19.55 7.45 14.35
N SER A 692 -18.71 8.16 13.61
CA SER A 692 -17.25 7.96 13.58
C SER A 692 -16.50 9.01 14.38
N SER A 693 -15.49 8.56 15.10
CA SER A 693 -14.54 9.38 15.85
C SER A 693 -13.10 8.98 15.49
N SER A 694 -12.81 8.85 14.20
CA SER A 694 -11.51 8.37 13.73
C SER A 694 -10.38 9.38 13.92
N PRO A 695 -9.22 8.98 14.49
CA PRO A 695 -8.04 9.81 14.58
C PRO A 695 -7.13 9.73 13.35
N GLU A 696 -7.34 8.76 12.45
CA GLU A 696 -6.34 8.38 11.44
C GLU A 696 -6.79 8.73 10.02
N ARG A 697 -5.93 9.46 9.30
CA ARG A 697 -6.08 9.69 7.86
C ARG A 697 -5.57 8.46 7.11
N PHE A 698 -6.39 7.93 6.21
CA PHE A 698 -5.99 6.89 5.28
C PHE A 698 -5.13 7.48 4.16
N LEU A 699 -5.72 8.36 3.35
CA LEU A 699 -5.06 8.94 2.18
C LEU A 699 -5.73 10.26 1.78
N GLN A 700 -4.94 11.26 1.45
CA GLN A 700 -5.37 12.53 0.88
C GLN A 700 -4.68 12.77 -0.47
N LEU A 701 -5.39 13.37 -1.42
CA LEU A 701 -4.85 13.97 -2.63
C LEU A 701 -5.29 15.44 -2.69
N ASP A 702 -4.32 16.35 -2.61
CA ASP A 702 -4.58 17.79 -2.72
C ASP A 702 -4.64 18.30 -4.18
N ARG A 703 -5.09 19.54 -4.39
CA ARG A 703 -5.11 20.19 -5.72
C ARG A 703 -3.73 20.34 -6.37
N ASN A 704 -2.66 20.26 -5.58
CA ASN A 704 -1.30 20.30 -6.11
C ASN A 704 -0.83 18.91 -6.56
N GLY A 705 -1.66 17.87 -6.45
CA GLY A 705 -1.28 16.51 -6.81
C GLY A 705 -0.35 15.85 -5.81
N VAL A 706 -0.32 16.30 -4.55
CA VAL A 706 0.43 15.66 -3.46
C VAL A 706 -0.46 14.62 -2.79
N LEU A 707 0.01 13.39 -2.76
CA LEU A 707 -0.54 12.30 -1.95
C LEU A 707 0.05 12.37 -0.55
N GLU A 708 -0.78 12.19 0.47
CA GLU A 708 -0.34 12.09 1.87
C GLU A 708 -1.08 10.98 2.63
N ALA A 709 -0.34 10.14 3.33
CA ALA A 709 -0.85 9.17 4.29
C ALA A 709 -0.22 9.40 5.68
N LYS A 710 -1.00 9.21 6.74
CA LYS A 710 -0.56 9.42 8.13
C LYS A 710 -0.87 8.20 9.02
N PRO A 711 -0.14 7.09 8.88
CA PRO A 711 -0.37 5.90 9.70
C PRO A 711 -0.09 6.17 11.17
N ILE A 712 -0.88 5.50 12.01
CA ILE A 712 -0.79 5.59 13.46
C ILE A 712 -0.46 4.20 14.05
N LYS A 713 0.51 4.14 14.97
CA LYS A 713 0.80 2.95 15.80
C LYS A 713 1.10 3.37 17.23
N GLY A 714 0.77 2.52 18.20
CA GLY A 714 0.95 2.80 19.62
C GLY A 714 0.12 3.98 20.16
N THR A 715 -0.54 3.78 21.30
CA THR A 715 -1.32 4.84 21.94
C THR A 715 -1.25 4.66 23.45
N VAL A 716 -0.89 5.72 24.16
CA VAL A 716 -0.85 5.75 25.63
C VAL A 716 -1.76 6.86 26.13
N ALA A 717 -2.39 6.65 27.29
CA ALA A 717 -3.20 7.69 27.92
C ALA A 717 -2.33 8.89 28.34
N ARG A 718 -2.95 10.06 28.51
CA ARG A 718 -2.28 11.20 29.16
C ARG A 718 -2.04 10.92 30.65
N GLY A 719 -0.93 11.42 31.17
CA GLY A 719 -0.60 11.32 32.60
C GLY A 719 -1.47 12.24 33.44
N ALA A 720 -1.65 11.90 34.72
CA ALA A 720 -2.37 12.74 35.68
C ALA A 720 -1.53 13.95 36.12
N THR A 721 -0.21 13.85 35.98
CA THR A 721 0.78 14.90 36.26
C THR A 721 1.66 15.17 35.04
N ILE A 722 2.33 16.32 34.98
CA ILE A 722 3.21 16.67 33.86
C ILE A 722 4.38 15.67 33.76
N GLU A 723 4.92 15.27 34.92
CA GLU A 723 6.03 14.32 35.00
C GLU A 723 5.63 12.93 34.52
N GLU A 724 4.46 12.44 34.94
CA GLU A 724 3.90 11.17 34.46
C GLU A 724 3.57 11.24 32.96
N ASP A 725 3.04 12.37 32.49
CA ASP A 725 2.66 12.57 31.09
C ASP A 725 3.88 12.51 30.16
N GLU A 726 4.98 13.17 30.54
CA GLU A 726 6.25 13.09 29.81
C GLU A 726 6.87 11.69 29.90
N GLN A 727 6.76 11.00 31.04
CA GLN A 727 7.25 9.63 31.17
C GLN A 727 6.49 8.64 30.26
N LEU A 728 5.16 8.77 30.16
CA LEU A 728 4.33 7.98 29.25
C LEU A 728 4.63 8.30 27.78
N LYS A 729 4.84 9.57 27.46
CA LYS A 729 5.24 10.00 26.12
C LYS A 729 6.59 9.38 25.70
N LEU A 730 7.59 9.41 26.60
CA LEU A 730 8.90 8.82 26.36
C LEU A 730 8.85 7.29 26.32
N SER A 731 8.00 6.65 27.13
CA SER A 731 7.84 5.19 27.07
C SER A 731 7.25 4.74 25.73
N LEU A 732 6.31 5.51 25.15
CA LEU A 732 5.80 5.27 23.81
C LEU A 732 6.88 5.52 22.74
N LEU A 733 7.63 6.63 22.84
CA LEU A 733 8.67 6.99 21.89
C LEU A 733 9.75 5.91 21.77
N PHE A 734 10.17 5.30 22.90
CA PHE A 734 11.21 4.27 22.96
C PHE A 734 10.67 2.84 22.96
N SER A 735 9.38 2.64 22.69
CA SER A 735 8.80 1.30 22.62
C SER A 735 9.25 0.57 21.37
N GLU A 736 10.13 -0.44 21.51
CA GLU A 736 10.64 -1.26 20.40
C GLU A 736 9.51 -1.87 19.56
N LYS A 737 8.48 -2.43 20.21
CA LYS A 737 7.28 -2.97 19.55
C LYS A 737 6.61 -1.93 18.66
N ASN A 738 6.28 -0.76 19.21
CA ASN A 738 5.53 0.26 18.47
C ASN A 738 6.37 0.91 17.36
N GLN A 739 7.67 1.08 17.56
CA GLN A 739 8.59 1.55 16.52
C GLN A 739 8.66 0.53 15.37
N ALA A 740 8.74 -0.76 15.67
CA ALA A 740 8.78 -1.81 14.66
C ALA A 740 7.50 -1.86 13.82
N GLU A 741 6.33 -1.85 14.47
CA GLU A 741 5.03 -1.76 13.82
C GLU A 741 4.92 -0.53 12.94
N ASN A 742 5.31 0.64 13.46
CA ASN A 742 5.23 1.87 12.69
C ASN A 742 6.11 1.80 11.44
N LEU A 743 7.33 1.29 11.56
CA LEU A 743 8.23 1.18 10.42
C LEU A 743 7.70 0.23 9.34
N MET A 744 7.17 -0.93 9.74
CA MET A 744 6.56 -1.88 8.80
C MET A 744 5.47 -1.20 7.96
N ILE A 745 4.59 -0.43 8.60
CA ILE A 745 3.53 0.30 7.89
C ILE A 745 4.07 1.47 7.08
N VAL A 746 5.10 2.18 7.55
CA VAL A 746 5.74 3.26 6.78
C VAL A 746 6.31 2.73 5.47
N ASP A 747 7.07 1.63 5.51
CA ASP A 747 7.63 1.05 4.28
C ASP A 747 6.56 0.47 3.36
N LEU A 748 5.49 -0.11 3.91
CA LEU A 748 4.33 -0.55 3.12
C LEU A 748 3.64 0.63 2.42
N LEU A 749 3.43 1.75 3.12
CA LEU A 749 2.78 2.93 2.51
C LEU A 749 3.69 3.64 1.52
N ARG A 750 5.02 3.61 1.72
CA ARG A 750 5.97 4.07 0.68
C ARG A 750 5.84 3.22 -0.58
N ASN A 751 5.66 1.92 -0.45
CA ASN A 751 5.43 1.02 -1.59
C ASN A 751 4.11 1.33 -2.28
N ASP A 752 3.01 1.46 -1.52
CA ASP A 752 1.69 1.78 -2.07
C ASP A 752 1.71 3.09 -2.86
N LEU A 753 2.26 4.16 -2.27
CA LEU A 753 2.41 5.45 -2.95
C LEU A 753 3.40 5.36 -4.11
N GLY A 754 4.45 4.55 -3.99
CA GLY A 754 5.46 4.32 -5.03
C GLY A 754 4.90 3.74 -6.33
N ARG A 755 3.75 3.06 -6.29
CA ARG A 755 3.05 2.55 -7.49
C ARG A 755 2.44 3.66 -8.34
N VAL A 756 2.00 4.75 -7.69
CA VAL A 756 1.19 5.83 -8.29
C VAL A 756 1.87 7.20 -8.29
N SER A 757 3.05 7.30 -7.67
CA SER A 757 3.80 8.55 -7.55
C SER A 757 4.94 8.66 -8.56
N GLU A 758 5.32 9.88 -8.88
CA GLU A 758 6.48 10.19 -9.70
C GLU A 758 7.74 9.58 -9.07
N PRO A 759 8.60 8.91 -9.86
CA PRO A 759 9.84 8.33 -9.36
C PRO A 759 10.68 9.30 -8.54
N GLY A 760 11.09 8.91 -7.34
CA GLY A 760 11.89 9.72 -6.42
C GLY A 760 11.12 10.81 -5.68
N SER A 761 9.80 10.94 -5.86
CA SER A 761 8.98 11.91 -5.13
C SER A 761 8.49 11.40 -3.77
N VAL A 762 8.50 10.08 -3.54
CA VAL A 762 8.03 9.46 -2.30
C VAL A 762 9.05 9.70 -1.18
N HIS A 763 8.63 10.35 -0.10
CA HIS A 763 9.48 10.67 1.05
C HIS A 763 8.67 10.65 2.36
N VAL A 764 9.39 10.56 3.48
CA VAL A 764 8.82 10.47 4.83
C VAL A 764 9.26 11.71 5.63
N PRO A 765 8.53 12.84 5.56
CA PRO A 765 8.93 14.07 6.24
C PRO A 765 8.99 13.94 7.78
N ASN A 766 8.15 13.10 8.37
CA ASN A 766 8.07 12.86 9.81
C ASN A 766 7.98 11.35 10.03
N ILE A 767 8.87 10.79 10.84
CA ILE A 767 8.93 9.36 11.15
C ILE A 767 8.88 9.15 12.66
N MET A 768 7.92 8.34 13.12
CA MET A 768 7.73 7.97 14.53
C MET A 768 7.58 9.17 15.49
N ASP A 769 6.98 10.27 15.02
CA ASP A 769 6.74 11.45 15.86
C ASP A 769 5.62 11.20 16.86
N ILE A 770 5.77 11.67 18.10
CA ILE A 770 4.72 11.56 19.12
C ILE A 770 3.80 12.78 19.08
N GLU A 771 2.57 12.54 18.65
CA GLU A 771 1.49 13.52 18.67
C GLU A 771 0.66 13.41 19.95
N SER A 772 0.68 14.47 20.77
CA SER A 772 -0.18 14.58 21.97
C SER A 772 -1.56 15.17 21.62
N TYR A 773 -2.61 14.52 22.12
CA TYR A 773 -4.02 14.95 22.09
C TYR A 773 -4.54 15.20 23.52
N SER A 774 -5.77 15.69 23.65
CA SER A 774 -6.41 15.93 24.95
C SER A 774 -6.42 14.72 25.89
N THR A 775 -6.61 13.50 25.37
CA THR A 775 -6.77 12.28 26.19
C THR A 775 -5.69 11.22 25.98
N VAL A 776 -4.91 11.30 24.90
CA VAL A 776 -3.87 10.30 24.57
C VAL A 776 -2.62 10.92 23.92
N HIS A 777 -1.49 10.22 23.97
CA HIS A 777 -0.35 10.38 23.06
C HIS A 777 -0.33 9.23 22.05
N THR A 778 0.13 9.51 20.83
CA THR A 778 0.11 8.56 19.72
C THR A 778 1.33 8.73 18.82
N MET A 779 1.92 7.63 18.33
CA MET A 779 3.02 7.69 17.38
C MET A 779 2.49 7.75 15.94
N VAL A 780 2.96 8.74 15.19
CA VAL A 780 2.49 9.09 13.85
C VAL A 780 3.69 9.23 12.91
N SER A 781 3.55 8.69 11.71
CA SER A 781 4.46 8.97 10.60
C SER A 781 3.69 9.65 9.48
N THR A 782 4.38 10.42 8.66
CA THR A 782 3.79 11.08 7.48
C THR A 782 4.55 10.64 6.25
N ILE A 783 3.85 10.14 5.24
CA ILE A 783 4.42 9.72 3.96
C ILE A 783 3.77 10.57 2.87
N ARG A 784 4.60 11.13 1.98
CA ARG A 784 4.14 11.96 0.87
C ARG A 784 4.71 11.48 -0.46
N GLY A 785 3.97 11.69 -1.53
CA GLY A 785 4.42 11.44 -2.91
C GLY A 785 3.72 12.39 -3.88
N LYS A 786 4.34 12.65 -5.03
CA LYS A 786 3.71 13.44 -6.10
C LYS A 786 2.97 12.48 -7.02
N LYS A 787 1.64 12.59 -7.13
CA LYS A 787 0.85 11.75 -8.04
C LYS A 787 1.34 11.89 -9.48
N ARG A 788 1.52 10.77 -10.19
CA ARG A 788 1.80 10.79 -11.63
C ARG A 788 0.65 11.44 -12.41
N SER A 789 0.98 12.06 -13.53
CA SER A 789 -0.01 12.71 -14.40
C SER A 789 -0.96 11.74 -15.10
N ASP A 790 -0.52 10.50 -15.32
CA ASP A 790 -1.27 9.46 -16.04
C ASP A 790 -2.09 8.55 -15.12
N VAL A 791 -2.11 8.83 -13.82
CA VAL A 791 -2.85 8.07 -12.81
C VAL A 791 -4.03 8.88 -12.29
N SER A 792 -5.20 8.26 -12.15
CA SER A 792 -6.40 8.90 -11.63
C SER A 792 -6.41 8.97 -10.08
N PRO A 793 -7.26 9.82 -9.48
CA PRO A 793 -7.43 9.84 -8.03
C PRO A 793 -7.89 8.49 -7.45
N VAL A 794 -8.78 7.78 -8.15
CA VAL A 794 -9.30 6.49 -7.66
C VAL A 794 -8.24 5.39 -7.78
N GLU A 795 -7.39 5.42 -8.80
CA GLU A 795 -6.25 4.51 -8.90
C GLU A 795 -5.26 4.69 -7.74
N CYS A 796 -5.11 5.92 -7.21
CA CYS A 796 -4.34 6.16 -5.98
C CYS A 796 -4.94 5.44 -4.77
N VAL A 797 -6.28 5.44 -4.66
CA VAL A 797 -7.00 4.71 -3.61
C VAL A 797 -6.84 3.21 -3.80
N ILE A 798 -7.02 2.67 -5.00
CA ILE A 798 -6.83 1.24 -5.31
C ILE A 798 -5.41 0.77 -4.94
N ALA A 799 -4.40 1.59 -5.20
CA ALA A 799 -3.01 1.24 -4.90
C ALA A 799 -2.73 1.08 -3.39
N ALA A 800 -3.45 1.80 -2.54
CA ALA A 800 -3.22 1.86 -1.10
C ALA A 800 -4.30 1.16 -0.26
N PHE A 801 -5.50 0.92 -0.78
CA PHE A 801 -6.64 0.40 -0.03
C PHE A 801 -6.59 -1.14 0.10
N PRO A 802 -7.01 -1.72 1.25
CA PRO A 802 -7.36 -1.06 2.52
C PRO A 802 -6.13 -0.48 3.24
N GLY A 803 -6.37 0.41 4.21
CA GLY A 803 -5.31 1.08 4.95
C GLY A 803 -4.34 0.09 5.61
N GLY A 804 -3.03 0.28 5.36
CA GLY A 804 -1.99 -0.65 5.80
C GLY A 804 -1.95 -0.92 7.31
N SER A 805 -2.28 0.08 8.14
CA SER A 805 -2.39 -0.06 9.60
C SER A 805 -3.50 -1.01 10.05
N MET A 806 -4.48 -1.27 9.18
CA MET A 806 -5.61 -2.16 9.39
C MET A 806 -5.48 -3.49 8.65
N THR A 807 -4.40 -3.73 7.90
CA THR A 807 -4.16 -5.03 7.23
C THR A 807 -3.01 -5.77 7.89
N GLY A 808 -1.78 -5.38 7.60
CA GLY A 808 -0.59 -6.20 7.77
C GLY A 808 0.31 -6.11 6.54
N ALA A 809 1.51 -6.68 6.65
CA ALA A 809 2.54 -6.65 5.61
C ALA A 809 3.19 -8.03 5.50
N PRO A 810 3.32 -8.67 4.32
CA PRO A 810 2.82 -8.22 3.02
C PRO A 810 1.29 -8.18 2.95
N LYS A 811 0.73 -7.14 2.31
CA LYS A 811 -0.69 -6.75 2.39
C LYS A 811 -1.64 -7.84 1.93
N LEU A 812 -1.45 -8.38 0.71
CA LEU A 812 -2.37 -9.36 0.13
C LEU A 812 -2.39 -10.65 0.95
N ARG A 813 -1.20 -11.22 1.24
CA ARG A 813 -1.07 -12.42 2.05
C ARG A 813 -1.64 -12.25 3.46
N SER A 814 -1.41 -11.10 4.08
CA SER A 814 -1.95 -10.79 5.40
C SER A 814 -3.48 -10.76 5.41
N MET A 815 -4.12 -10.19 4.38
CA MET A 815 -5.58 -10.18 4.29
C MET A 815 -6.17 -11.58 4.07
N GLU A 816 -5.52 -12.45 3.29
CA GLU A 816 -5.93 -13.85 3.13
C GLU A 816 -5.90 -14.61 4.46
N ILE A 817 -4.82 -14.43 5.23
CA ILE A 817 -4.67 -15.04 6.56
C ILE A 817 -5.75 -14.51 7.50
N LEU A 818 -5.95 -13.19 7.54
CA LEU A 818 -6.94 -12.54 8.41
C LEU A 818 -8.36 -12.99 8.09
N ASP A 819 -8.74 -13.10 6.82
CA ASP A 819 -10.04 -13.64 6.43
C ASP A 819 -10.27 -15.06 6.96
N SER A 820 -9.20 -15.86 7.02
CA SER A 820 -9.28 -17.23 7.54
C SER A 820 -9.44 -17.30 9.06
N LEU A 821 -8.96 -16.29 9.77
CA LEU A 821 -8.97 -16.21 11.23
C LEU A 821 -10.21 -15.47 11.74
N GLU A 822 -10.67 -14.44 11.04
CA GLU A 822 -11.86 -13.67 11.38
C GLU A 822 -13.14 -14.46 11.03
N ASN A 823 -14.19 -14.30 11.84
CA ASN A 823 -15.44 -15.08 11.71
C ASN A 823 -16.51 -14.39 10.87
N CYS A 824 -16.28 -13.13 10.51
CA CYS A 824 -17.25 -12.28 9.84
C CYS A 824 -16.52 -11.23 9.01
N SER A 825 -17.27 -10.61 8.09
CA SER A 825 -16.81 -9.43 7.36
C SER A 825 -16.59 -8.25 8.33
N ARG A 826 -15.61 -7.40 8.01
CA ARG A 826 -15.41 -6.13 8.71
C ARG A 826 -16.44 -5.07 8.29
N GLY A 827 -17.06 -5.23 7.12
CA GLY A 827 -18.05 -4.31 6.56
C GLY A 827 -17.48 -2.91 6.43
N ILE A 828 -18.12 -1.93 7.07
CA ILE A 828 -17.65 -0.53 7.07
C ILE A 828 -16.36 -0.36 7.88
N TYR A 829 -16.16 -1.14 8.95
CA TYR A 829 -14.96 -1.04 9.79
C TYR A 829 -13.69 -1.42 9.02
N SER A 830 -12.57 -0.75 9.28
CA SER A 830 -11.32 -0.84 8.50
C SER A 830 -11.43 -0.39 7.03
N GLY A 831 -12.61 0.03 6.57
CA GLY A 831 -12.79 0.77 5.33
C GLY A 831 -12.35 2.23 5.46
N CYS A 832 -12.94 3.11 4.64
CA CYS A 832 -12.70 4.55 4.73
C CYS A 832 -13.98 5.38 4.62
N ILE A 833 -14.00 6.54 5.28
CA ILE A 833 -15.03 7.58 5.14
C ILE A 833 -14.36 8.86 4.66
N GLY A 834 -15.03 9.58 3.77
CA GLY A 834 -14.58 10.90 3.33
C GLY A 834 -15.27 11.35 2.06
N TYR A 835 -14.53 12.02 1.18
CA TYR A 835 -15.07 12.55 -0.06
C TYR A 835 -14.15 12.34 -1.26
N PHE A 836 -14.76 12.33 -2.45
CA PHE A 836 -14.13 12.55 -3.74
C PHE A 836 -14.75 13.80 -4.37
N SER A 837 -13.96 14.87 -4.49
CA SER A 837 -14.47 16.14 -4.99
C SER A 837 -14.53 16.17 -6.52
N TYR A 838 -15.42 17.00 -7.07
CA TYR A 838 -15.59 17.13 -8.53
C TYR A 838 -14.32 17.64 -9.24
N ASN A 839 -13.41 18.31 -8.53
CA ASN A 839 -12.11 18.76 -9.02
C ASN A 839 -11.00 17.71 -8.84
N GLN A 840 -11.37 16.44 -8.65
CA GLN A 840 -10.46 15.29 -8.59
C GLN A 840 -9.56 15.22 -7.33
N THR A 841 -9.84 15.97 -6.28
CA THR A 841 -9.20 15.82 -4.96
C THR A 841 -9.97 14.82 -4.08
N PHE A 842 -9.33 14.29 -3.03
CA PHE A 842 -10.01 13.49 -2.02
C PHE A 842 -9.30 13.58 -0.66
N ASP A 843 -10.03 13.31 0.41
CA ASP A 843 -9.48 13.06 1.75
C ASP A 843 -10.32 11.98 2.42
N LEU A 844 -9.67 10.88 2.77
CA LEU A 844 -10.29 9.66 3.30
C LEU A 844 -9.64 9.31 4.64
N ASN A 845 -10.46 8.99 5.64
CA ASN A 845 -10.02 8.50 6.93
C ASN A 845 -9.98 6.96 6.96
N ILE A 846 -9.43 6.36 8.02
CA ILE A 846 -9.66 4.95 8.32
C ILE A 846 -10.90 4.83 9.22
N VAL A 847 -11.81 3.89 8.94
CA VAL A 847 -12.97 3.65 9.82
C VAL A 847 -12.56 2.84 11.05
N ILE A 848 -12.16 3.57 12.09
CA ILE A 848 -11.89 3.07 13.45
C ILE A 848 -12.62 3.93 14.48
N ARG A 849 -12.74 3.45 15.71
CA ARG A 849 -13.45 4.17 16.80
C ARG A 849 -14.84 4.65 16.38
N THR A 850 -15.57 3.79 15.69
CA THR A 850 -16.83 4.11 15.02
C THR A 850 -17.95 3.21 15.54
N VAL A 851 -19.14 3.78 15.74
CA VAL A 851 -20.39 3.04 15.97
C VAL A 851 -21.14 2.98 14.64
N VAL A 852 -21.48 1.77 14.19
CA VAL A 852 -22.35 1.56 13.03
C VAL A 852 -23.70 1.07 13.53
N ILE A 853 -24.75 1.83 13.23
CA ILE A 853 -26.14 1.49 13.51
C ILE A 853 -26.76 1.02 12.19
N HIS A 854 -27.21 -0.23 12.14
CA HIS A 854 -27.82 -0.81 10.94
C HIS A 854 -28.92 -1.79 11.34
N GLU A 855 -30.11 -1.64 10.76
CA GLU A 855 -31.26 -2.55 10.97
C GLU A 855 -31.56 -2.87 12.45
N GLY A 856 -31.53 -1.85 13.32
CA GLY A 856 -31.80 -2.03 14.76
C GLY A 856 -30.67 -2.70 15.55
N GLU A 857 -29.44 -2.67 15.04
CA GLU A 857 -28.26 -3.16 15.76
C GLU A 857 -27.13 -2.11 15.76
N ALA A 858 -26.55 -1.85 16.93
CA ALA A 858 -25.33 -1.09 17.08
C ALA A 858 -24.12 -2.04 17.10
N SER A 859 -23.14 -1.79 16.25
CA SER A 859 -21.88 -2.54 16.20
C SER A 859 -20.67 -1.63 16.40
N VAL A 860 -19.69 -2.14 17.15
CA VAL A 860 -18.40 -1.50 17.40
C VAL A 860 -17.32 -2.54 17.18
N ALA A 861 -16.36 -2.24 16.32
CA ALA A 861 -15.23 -3.12 16.04
C ALA A 861 -13.91 -2.52 16.51
N ALA A 862 -12.97 -3.39 16.83
CA ALA A 862 -11.63 -3.03 17.27
C ALA A 862 -10.64 -4.17 16.97
N GLY A 863 -9.36 -3.83 16.92
CA GLY A 863 -8.27 -4.78 16.77
C GLY A 863 -6.91 -4.14 17.00
N GLY A 864 -5.87 -4.93 16.77
CA GLY A 864 -4.48 -4.53 16.99
C GLY A 864 -3.54 -5.25 16.04
N ALA A 865 -2.39 -4.64 15.83
CA ALA A 865 -1.28 -5.24 15.11
C ALA A 865 -0.67 -6.38 15.94
N ILE A 866 -0.66 -7.57 15.39
CA ILE A 866 0.04 -8.70 15.97
C ILE A 866 1.41 -8.78 15.32
N VAL A 867 2.45 -8.69 16.14
CA VAL A 867 3.85 -8.84 15.74
C VAL A 867 4.51 -9.95 16.57
N SER A 868 5.76 -10.30 16.25
CA SER A 868 6.50 -11.30 17.01
C SER A 868 6.71 -10.92 18.49
N LEU A 869 6.67 -9.62 18.80
CA LEU A 869 6.79 -9.07 20.16
C LEU A 869 5.44 -8.95 20.91
N SER A 870 4.32 -9.31 20.29
CA SER A 870 3.00 -9.19 20.91
C SER A 870 2.80 -10.16 22.07
N ASP A 871 2.12 -9.70 23.12
CA ASP A 871 1.65 -10.54 24.22
C ASP A 871 0.13 -10.78 24.05
N PRO A 872 -0.33 -12.02 23.87
CA PRO A 872 -1.73 -12.31 23.53
C PRO A 872 -2.76 -11.71 24.50
N GLU A 873 -2.46 -11.71 25.79
CA GLU A 873 -3.32 -11.15 26.82
C GLU A 873 -3.38 -9.62 26.74
N LEU A 874 -2.24 -8.94 26.57
CA LEU A 874 -2.19 -7.49 26.38
C LEU A 874 -2.88 -7.04 25.09
N GLU A 875 -2.79 -7.81 24.00
CA GLU A 875 -3.51 -7.48 22.75
C GLU A 875 -5.03 -7.52 22.94
N TYR A 876 -5.53 -8.49 23.72
CA TYR A 876 -6.95 -8.53 24.06
C TYR A 876 -7.36 -7.31 24.91
N GLU A 877 -6.54 -6.93 25.89
CA GLU A 877 -6.80 -5.75 26.72
C GLU A 877 -6.80 -4.45 25.90
N GLU A 878 -5.87 -4.32 24.95
CA GLU A 878 -5.81 -3.19 24.03
C GLU A 878 -7.05 -3.14 23.11
N MET A 879 -7.48 -4.27 22.57
CA MET A 879 -8.70 -4.37 21.77
C MET A 879 -9.93 -3.90 22.57
N ILE A 880 -10.09 -4.34 23.83
CA ILE A 880 -11.18 -3.89 24.69
C ILE A 880 -11.07 -2.40 25.01
N LEU A 881 -9.87 -1.89 25.27
CA LEU A 881 -9.64 -0.45 25.47
C LEU A 881 -10.07 0.36 24.24
N LYS A 882 -9.84 -0.17 23.04
CA LYS A 882 -10.22 0.49 21.78
C LYS A 882 -11.74 0.59 21.59
N THR A 883 -12.51 -0.40 22.03
CA THR A 883 -13.99 -0.38 21.98
C THR A 883 -14.64 0.48 23.05
N LYS A 884 -13.93 0.82 24.13
CA LYS A 884 -14.52 1.41 25.35
C LYS A 884 -15.22 2.75 25.14
N ALA A 885 -14.63 3.67 24.38
CA ALA A 885 -15.22 4.99 24.15
C ALA A 885 -16.51 4.92 23.29
N PRO A 886 -16.50 4.27 22.10
CA PRO A 886 -17.72 4.10 21.31
C PRO A 886 -18.81 3.29 22.03
N SER A 887 -18.47 2.17 22.67
CA SER A 887 -19.45 1.33 23.37
C SER A 887 -20.09 2.04 24.57
N LYS A 888 -19.32 2.82 25.34
CA LYS A 888 -19.88 3.64 26.42
C LYS A 888 -20.79 4.75 25.89
N ALA A 889 -20.50 5.33 24.74
CA ALA A 889 -21.39 6.33 24.14
C ALA A 889 -22.76 5.71 23.85
N VAL A 890 -22.80 4.49 23.33
CA VAL A 890 -24.05 3.75 23.11
C VAL A 890 -24.74 3.44 24.43
N ILE A 891 -24.03 2.86 25.42
CA ILE A 891 -24.63 2.44 26.71
C ILE A 891 -25.18 3.63 27.52
N HIS A 892 -24.57 4.81 27.42
CA HIS A 892 -25.05 5.98 28.17
C HIS A 892 -26.19 6.71 27.47
N PHE A 893 -26.37 6.49 26.17
CA PHE A 893 -27.36 7.19 25.35
C PHE A 893 -28.62 6.34 25.11
N ASP A 894 -28.47 5.02 25.02
CA ASP A 894 -29.54 4.01 25.13
C ASP A 894 -29.99 3.84 26.60
#